data_AF-A0A965JD22-F1
#
_entry.id   AF-A0A965JD22-F1
#
_cell.length_a   1.000
_cell.length_b   1.000
_cell.length_c   1.000
_cell.angle_alpha   90.00
_cell.angle_beta   90.00
_cell.angle_gamma   90.00
#
_symmetry.space_group_name_H-M   'P 1'
#
loop_
_entity.id
_entity.type
_entity.pdbx_description
1 polymer ?
#
loop_
_entity_poly.entity_id
_entity_poly.type
_entity_poly.pdbx_seq_one_letter_code
_entity_poly.pdbx_strand_id
1 'polypeptide(L)'
;MEKQKRWHSWLIATVSLLTVYNILPTILFYANPLSDKIGAKKAIEIQNSIADRVNRLESDSTDWIYSFSQLIGVKIKSVEIDPVFSDKLEITFNQSEDAKKFRQIFPRAGSLIPFYPAQLTLGAESFDPLKVEIQRKIPLHLGQQQRQEMFRFVEKFDDNQEPTAEWRQIALDRVFQVANSMGGISEAAELVTVSTANSQDPRAEEPLLQYVNTLLDYKSAFGENAAATKRFISSLTQAPMADKSSLGYALMESLSQLKDKCQKERVGLQESSSAEESKSFTSDASKDKIQQLLHKEHQMRDALYMVKNHLRDFHQGAAPLTYDAVEASFAKHGQILLNKNNPLFSSIQLDLEKEQIVLIPHPDVLDILNKSSDAKKEAIHSLFYKELARVSKETQEEFKPLGTNFVSMLSTLSSTKSLLVFQAKPILQKAIDKAVYRLNAFEPQTVDLKRENYPVVPFHEYHLQPPEQKTFEIVTYAPGLEGKFPIGGFKADSCYLIFKDFYKIYNKYAALKNETARAFNEDLKQLMGLLQQQGFQAYPGAALHLSREFQNDLVFELPQVIEPMIVASREAFQLKGSKTFAFLELSDVRQRILTQNQIESKEQEELLRANDLYNASQIDPTQRTYFDAPKPTRSALWNNLVISVKKYFRGDDRKVLKWGLDLSGGKTVEIQLKDPSGKTVTNEFDLKQGVNELFNRVNKMGVSEVSIRIEGSNIILDFPGSQDISASDLIRSSSMTFHVVNEKFSVMNPSLRDASNRFLQDVWSEAIVKGKKEAEEIHQIAYAHLYGDNGSASTPSPKTESARALFEAGLKLAPVDNGSYNTFDDTLSKIALLKGEGPNAWGGQSHPLLIVFNNYALEGSSLEGVHASYDPKNGNFLSFEVKNSKKSYKGEVESPQALLSNWTKVFCQDK
;
A
#
# COMPACT_ATOMS: atom_id res chain seq x y z
N MET A 1 49.96 28.39 51.43
CA MET A 1 48.61 27.79 51.34
C MET A 1 47.64 28.86 50.89
N GLU A 2 47.38 28.96 49.59
CA GLU A 2 46.35 29.86 49.07
C GLU A 2 44.98 29.41 49.58
N LYS A 3 44.22 30.34 50.18
CA LYS A 3 42.86 30.09 50.65
C LYS A 3 41.98 29.72 49.45
N GLN A 4 41.51 28.49 49.38
CA GLN A 4 40.46 28.07 48.46
C GLN A 4 39.28 29.05 48.58
N LYS A 5 39.05 29.83 47.52
CA LYS A 5 37.94 30.80 47.48
C LYS A 5 36.62 30.02 47.44
N ARG A 6 35.62 30.44 48.23
CA ARG A 6 34.30 29.77 48.39
C ARG A 6 33.59 29.40 47.07
N TRP A 7 33.86 30.13 45.98
CA TRP A 7 33.30 29.81 44.66
C TRP A 7 33.84 28.52 44.05
N HIS A 8 35.06 28.07 44.41
CA HIS A 8 35.61 26.79 43.94
C HIS A 8 34.79 25.61 44.45
N SER A 9 34.31 25.66 45.69
CA SER A 9 33.44 24.61 46.25
C SER A 9 32.10 24.54 45.52
N TRP A 10 31.52 25.70 45.17
CA TRP A 10 30.29 25.76 44.38
C TRP A 10 30.51 25.26 42.95
N LEU A 11 31.63 25.64 42.31
CA LEU A 11 32.00 25.13 40.99
C LEU A 11 32.19 23.61 40.99
N ILE A 12 32.91 23.06 41.97
CA ILE A 12 33.13 21.61 42.12
C ILE A 12 31.78 20.89 42.31
N ALA A 13 30.89 21.42 43.15
CA ALA A 13 29.56 20.84 43.36
C ALA A 13 28.72 20.86 42.07
N THR A 14 28.72 21.97 41.33
CA THR A 14 27.99 22.11 40.07
C THR A 14 28.56 21.19 38.99
N VAL A 15 29.87 21.11 38.84
CA VAL A 15 30.53 20.20 37.88
C VAL A 15 30.21 18.75 38.25
N SER A 16 30.30 18.38 39.53
CA SER A 16 29.98 17.02 40.00
C SER A 16 28.51 16.67 39.74
N LEU A 17 27.57 17.58 40.00
CA LEU A 17 26.15 17.39 39.70
C LEU A 17 25.90 17.21 38.19
N LEU A 18 26.54 18.02 37.34
CA LEU A 18 26.45 17.89 35.88
C LEU A 18 27.06 16.57 35.38
N THR A 19 28.17 16.12 35.98
CA THR A 19 28.79 14.83 35.65
C THR A 19 27.87 13.68 36.04
N VAL A 20 27.28 13.69 37.25
CA VAL A 20 26.31 12.67 37.67
C VAL A 20 25.09 12.70 36.76
N TYR A 21 24.57 13.88 36.44
CA TYR A 21 23.43 14.06 35.56
C TYR A 21 23.66 13.47 34.16
N ASN A 22 24.87 13.62 33.59
CA ASN A 22 25.19 13.08 32.27
C ASN A 22 25.43 11.56 32.28
N ILE A 23 25.92 10.99 33.38
CA ILE A 23 26.27 9.56 33.46
C ILE A 23 25.09 8.71 33.97
N LEU A 24 24.18 9.28 34.76
CA LEU A 24 23.08 8.56 35.41
C LEU A 24 22.17 7.78 34.44
N PRO A 25 21.76 8.32 33.27
CA PRO A 25 20.96 7.56 32.30
C PRO A 25 21.66 6.28 31.85
N THR A 26 22.96 6.39 31.54
CA THR A 26 23.78 5.26 31.13
C THR A 26 23.84 4.21 32.23
N ILE A 27 24.02 4.62 33.49
CA ILE A 27 24.01 3.69 34.63
C ILE A 27 22.66 2.98 34.74
N LEU A 28 21.55 3.73 34.66
CA LEU A 28 20.19 3.16 34.74
C LEU A 28 19.91 2.20 33.57
N PHE A 29 20.40 2.51 32.37
CA PHE A 29 20.26 1.64 31.21
C PHE A 29 20.92 0.29 31.41
N TYR A 30 22.20 0.30 31.81
CA TYR A 30 22.99 -0.91 32.01
C TYR A 30 22.65 -1.63 33.32
N ALA A 31 21.90 -1.00 34.23
CA ALA A 31 21.30 -1.68 35.37
C ALA A 31 20.10 -2.57 34.98
N ASN A 32 19.47 -2.32 33.83
CA ASN A 32 18.44 -3.20 33.31
C ASN A 32 19.06 -4.48 32.73
N PRO A 33 18.36 -5.63 32.79
CA PRO A 33 18.86 -6.85 32.20
C PRO A 33 18.62 -6.84 30.67
N LEU A 34 19.41 -6.07 29.96
CA LEU A 34 19.20 -5.69 28.56
C LEU A 34 19.12 -6.88 27.59
N SER A 35 19.85 -7.96 27.87
CA SER A 35 19.92 -9.18 27.06
C SER A 35 18.84 -10.22 27.40
N ASP A 36 18.06 -10.00 28.46
CA ASP A 36 17.03 -10.96 28.88
C ASP A 36 15.95 -11.10 27.81
N LYS A 37 15.45 -12.33 27.65
CA LYS A 37 14.29 -12.59 26.79
C LYS A 37 13.05 -11.91 27.35
N ILE A 38 12.17 -11.45 26.46
CA ILE A 38 10.83 -11.01 26.85
C ILE A 38 10.00 -12.24 27.20
N GLY A 39 9.77 -12.48 28.49
CA GLY A 39 8.88 -13.56 28.96
C GLY A 39 7.42 -13.12 29.08
N ALA A 40 6.55 -14.06 29.46
CA ALA A 40 5.09 -13.87 29.54
C ALA A 40 4.67 -12.66 30.39
N LYS A 41 5.33 -12.41 31.54
CA LYS A 41 5.01 -11.27 32.41
C LYS A 41 5.23 -9.93 31.70
N LYS A 42 6.37 -9.75 31.03
CA LYS A 42 6.65 -8.54 30.25
C LYS A 42 5.74 -8.44 29.02
N ALA A 43 5.36 -9.57 28.43
CA ALA A 43 4.37 -9.57 27.35
C ALA A 43 3.00 -9.03 27.82
N ILE A 44 2.55 -9.37 29.03
CA ILE A 44 1.32 -8.80 29.62
C ILE A 44 1.45 -7.28 29.83
N GLU A 45 2.61 -6.79 30.28
CA GLU A 45 2.87 -5.35 30.37
C GLU A 45 2.79 -4.66 29.00
N ILE A 46 3.31 -5.30 27.95
CA ILE A 46 3.21 -4.82 26.56
C ILE A 46 1.74 -4.79 26.11
N GLN A 47 0.98 -5.87 26.36
CA GLN A 47 -0.46 -5.95 26.04
C GLN A 47 -1.25 -4.83 26.70
N ASN A 48 -1.02 -4.60 27.99
CA ASN A 48 -1.68 -3.52 28.73
C ASN A 48 -1.31 -2.15 28.15
N SER A 49 -0.03 -1.94 27.85
CA SER A 49 0.43 -0.70 27.23
C SER A 49 -0.20 -0.45 25.85
N ILE A 50 -0.38 -1.49 25.04
CA ILE A 50 -1.10 -1.41 23.76
C ILE A 50 -2.56 -1.02 23.99
N ALA A 51 -3.25 -1.72 24.90
CA ALA A 51 -4.65 -1.45 25.21
C ALA A 51 -4.88 -0.03 25.72
N ASP A 52 -4.00 0.46 26.60
CA ASP A 52 -4.07 1.83 27.12
C ASP A 52 -3.92 2.87 26.01
N ARG A 53 -3.07 2.62 25.00
CA ARG A 53 -2.91 3.53 23.85
C ARG A 53 -4.15 3.52 22.96
N VAL A 54 -4.68 2.34 22.62
CA VAL A 54 -5.87 2.21 21.78
C VAL A 54 -7.10 2.82 22.47
N ASN A 55 -7.32 2.52 23.76
CA ASN A 55 -8.45 3.06 24.52
C ASN A 55 -8.30 4.57 24.82
N ARG A 56 -7.08 5.11 24.83
CA ARG A 56 -6.90 6.57 24.96
C ARG A 56 -7.45 7.33 23.75
N LEU A 57 -7.52 6.70 22.58
CA LEU A 57 -8.13 7.32 21.40
C LEU A 57 -9.61 7.64 21.62
N GLU A 58 -10.30 6.99 22.55
CA GLU A 58 -11.70 7.30 22.88
C GLU A 58 -11.79 8.68 23.55
N SER A 59 -11.01 8.90 24.61
CA SER A 59 -10.94 10.19 25.30
C SER A 59 -10.35 11.29 24.42
N ASP A 60 -9.35 10.95 23.60
CA ASP A 60 -8.72 11.93 22.72
C ASP A 60 -9.72 12.40 21.64
N SER A 61 -10.61 11.52 21.18
CA SER A 61 -11.70 11.89 20.24
C SER A 61 -12.71 12.84 20.89
N THR A 62 -13.13 12.56 22.14
CA THR A 62 -14.09 13.43 22.85
C THR A 62 -13.50 14.80 23.12
N ASP A 63 -12.24 14.86 23.60
CA ASP A 63 -11.55 16.13 23.88
C ASP A 63 -11.36 16.95 22.60
N TRP A 64 -11.04 16.28 21.49
CA TRP A 64 -10.90 16.92 20.18
C TRP A 64 -12.22 17.53 19.71
N ILE A 65 -13.35 16.82 19.85
CA ILE A 65 -14.69 17.32 19.49
C ILE A 65 -15.06 18.56 20.30
N TYR A 66 -14.76 18.58 21.60
CA TYR A 66 -14.98 19.76 22.44
C TYR A 66 -14.13 20.95 21.99
N SER A 67 -12.84 20.73 21.70
CA SER A 67 -11.95 21.77 21.17
C SER A 67 -12.43 22.31 19.83
N PHE A 68 -12.89 21.42 18.94
CA PHE A 68 -13.44 21.80 17.63
C PHE A 68 -14.73 22.61 17.75
N SER A 69 -15.62 22.23 18.65
CA SER A 69 -16.87 22.96 18.87
C SER A 69 -16.64 24.36 19.43
N GLN A 70 -15.62 24.53 20.28
CA GLN A 70 -15.17 25.86 20.71
C GLN A 70 -14.66 26.70 19.54
N LEU A 71 -13.88 26.12 18.62
CA LEU A 71 -13.36 26.81 17.44
C LEU A 71 -14.49 27.32 16.52
N ILE A 72 -15.50 26.48 16.25
CA ILE A 72 -16.64 26.89 15.39
C ILE A 72 -17.70 27.70 16.15
N GLY A 73 -17.54 27.92 17.46
CA GLY A 73 -18.45 28.71 18.29
C GLY A 73 -19.80 28.04 18.57
N VAL A 74 -19.83 26.71 18.67
CA VAL A 74 -21.03 25.90 18.89
C VAL A 74 -21.06 25.33 20.32
N LYS A 75 -22.25 25.24 20.94
CA LYS A 75 -22.40 24.71 22.31
C LYS A 75 -22.95 23.29 22.34
N ILE A 76 -22.07 22.33 22.65
CA ILE A 76 -22.43 20.94 22.91
C ILE A 76 -23.05 20.80 24.31
N LYS A 77 -24.07 19.95 24.43
CA LYS A 77 -24.67 19.51 25.70
C LYS A 77 -23.95 18.28 26.26
N SER A 78 -23.78 17.24 25.44
CA SER A 78 -23.02 16.03 25.80
C SER A 78 -22.39 15.39 24.56
N VAL A 79 -21.30 14.66 24.80
CA VAL A 79 -20.68 13.72 23.86
C VAL A 79 -20.64 12.36 24.55
N GLU A 80 -21.33 11.37 24.00
CA GLU A 80 -21.44 10.04 24.60
C GLU A 80 -20.92 8.98 23.63
N ILE A 81 -20.12 8.04 24.13
CA ILE A 81 -19.70 6.86 23.36
C ILE A 81 -20.82 5.83 23.46
N ASP A 82 -21.22 5.26 22.33
CA ASP A 82 -22.24 4.23 22.31
C ASP A 82 -21.71 2.97 23.04
N PRO A 83 -22.46 2.43 24.03
CA PRO A 83 -21.99 1.31 24.85
C PRO A 83 -21.93 -0.01 24.07
N VAL A 84 -22.66 -0.12 22.95
CA VAL A 84 -22.67 -1.30 22.09
C VAL A 84 -21.60 -1.19 21.02
N PHE A 85 -21.43 0.00 20.43
CA PHE A 85 -20.49 0.26 19.35
C PHE A 85 -19.51 1.36 19.74
N SER A 86 -18.34 0.99 20.28
CA SER A 86 -17.34 1.97 20.76
C SER A 86 -16.78 2.88 19.67
N ASP A 87 -16.96 2.54 18.39
CA ASP A 87 -16.62 3.43 17.28
C ASP A 87 -17.66 4.53 17.03
N LYS A 88 -18.82 4.50 17.68
CA LYS A 88 -19.87 5.50 17.53
C LYS A 88 -19.84 6.49 18.69
N LEU A 89 -19.81 7.77 18.33
CA LEU A 89 -19.93 8.91 19.23
C LEU A 89 -21.23 9.66 18.90
N GLU A 90 -22.04 9.92 19.91
CA GLU A 90 -23.27 10.69 19.79
C GLU A 90 -23.09 12.06 20.44
N ILE A 91 -23.22 13.12 19.65
CA ILE A 91 -23.18 14.50 20.12
C ILE A 91 -24.60 15.03 20.21
N THR A 92 -24.96 15.56 21.38
CA THR A 92 -26.21 16.30 21.56
C THR A 92 -25.92 17.79 21.67
N PHE A 93 -26.58 18.60 20.83
CA PHE A 93 -26.47 20.06 20.81
C PHE A 93 -27.63 20.71 21.57
N ASN A 94 -27.42 21.95 22.01
CA ASN A 94 -28.48 22.75 22.63
C ASN A 94 -29.48 23.31 21.61
N GLN A 95 -29.04 23.51 20.36
CA GLN A 95 -29.82 24.11 19.27
C GLN A 95 -29.60 23.34 17.96
N SER A 96 -30.62 23.32 17.09
CA SER A 96 -30.52 22.61 15.81
C SER A 96 -29.62 23.33 14.80
N GLU A 97 -29.52 24.66 14.89
CA GLU A 97 -28.62 25.45 14.03
C GLU A 97 -27.15 25.10 14.28
N ASP A 98 -26.79 24.93 15.55
CA ASP A 98 -25.49 24.46 16.01
C ASP A 98 -25.14 23.09 15.41
N ALA A 99 -26.08 22.14 15.43
CA ALA A 99 -25.90 20.82 14.84
C ALA A 99 -25.70 20.90 13.31
N LYS A 100 -26.45 21.76 12.61
CA LYS A 100 -26.30 21.98 11.16
C LYS A 100 -24.94 22.58 10.81
N LYS A 101 -24.50 23.60 11.55
CA LYS A 101 -23.19 24.23 11.36
C LYS A 101 -22.06 23.22 11.57
N PHE A 102 -22.18 22.39 12.61
CA PHE A 102 -21.22 21.31 12.86
C PHE A 102 -21.16 20.33 11.68
N ARG A 103 -22.30 19.81 11.19
CA ARG A 103 -22.35 18.87 10.05
C ARG A 103 -21.71 19.44 8.78
N GLN A 104 -21.81 20.74 8.54
CA GLN A 104 -21.28 21.37 7.34
C GLN A 104 -19.74 21.50 7.36
N ILE A 105 -19.15 21.82 8.51
CA ILE A 105 -17.71 22.15 8.61
C ILE A 105 -16.88 20.91 9.04
N PHE A 106 -17.44 20.06 9.89
CA PHE A 106 -16.73 18.93 10.50
C PHE A 106 -16.07 17.94 9.52
N PRO A 107 -16.68 17.53 8.39
CA PRO A 107 -16.12 16.48 7.52
C PRO A 107 -14.69 16.74 7.08
N ARG A 108 -14.36 18.01 6.78
CA ARG A 108 -13.02 18.41 6.41
C ARG A 108 -12.07 18.29 7.60
N ALA A 109 -12.38 18.94 8.71
CA ALA A 109 -11.52 18.96 9.90
C ALA A 109 -11.26 17.56 10.48
N GLY A 110 -12.28 16.71 10.56
CA GLY A 110 -12.15 15.32 11.06
C GLY A 110 -11.23 14.45 10.19
N SER A 111 -11.18 14.70 8.88
CA SER A 111 -10.30 13.99 7.95
C SER A 111 -8.84 14.47 8.00
N LEU A 112 -8.58 15.69 8.48
CA LEU A 112 -7.25 16.30 8.56
C LEU A 112 -6.50 15.96 9.85
N ILE A 113 -7.10 15.15 10.74
CA ILE A 113 -6.41 14.65 11.94
C ILE A 113 -5.15 13.86 11.50
N PRO A 114 -3.93 14.23 11.94
CA PRO A 114 -2.68 13.68 11.41
C PRO A 114 -2.51 12.17 11.59
N PHE A 115 -3.10 11.61 12.65
CA PHE A 115 -3.01 10.18 12.97
C PHE A 115 -4.24 9.46 12.42
N TYR A 116 -4.05 8.64 11.38
CA TYR A 116 -5.13 7.96 10.65
C TYR A 116 -6.16 7.24 11.55
N PRO A 117 -5.77 6.44 12.57
CA PRO A 117 -6.74 5.79 13.45
C PRO A 117 -7.56 6.74 14.34
N ALA A 118 -7.11 7.97 14.53
CA ALA A 118 -7.82 9.02 15.27
C ALA A 118 -8.70 9.90 14.36
N GLN A 119 -8.70 9.69 13.04
CA GLN A 119 -9.59 10.42 12.14
C GLN A 119 -11.06 10.14 12.45
N LEU A 120 -11.88 11.17 12.30
CA LEU A 120 -13.30 11.14 12.62
C LEU A 120 -14.11 11.49 11.38
N THR A 121 -15.19 10.73 11.15
CA THR A 121 -16.12 10.96 10.03
C THR A 121 -17.53 11.15 10.57
N LEU A 122 -18.40 11.82 9.80
CA LEU A 122 -19.83 11.85 10.15
C LEU A 122 -20.41 10.43 10.02
N GLY A 123 -21.22 10.05 11.00
CA GLY A 123 -22.04 8.84 10.95
C GLY A 123 -23.36 9.07 10.21
N ALA A 124 -24.30 8.15 10.40
CA ALA A 124 -25.63 8.25 9.81
C ALA A 124 -26.37 9.50 10.29
N GLU A 125 -27.17 10.12 9.41
CA GLU A 125 -28.00 11.26 9.81
C GLU A 125 -29.00 10.82 10.88
N SER A 126 -28.98 11.52 12.02
CA SER A 126 -29.98 11.31 13.06
C SER A 126 -31.29 11.99 12.67
N PHE A 127 -32.41 11.31 12.94
CA PHE A 127 -33.75 11.89 12.86
C PHE A 127 -33.96 13.02 13.87
N ASP A 128 -33.17 13.03 14.96
CA ASP A 128 -33.19 14.11 15.93
C ASP A 128 -32.35 15.29 15.41
N PRO A 129 -32.96 16.47 15.16
CA PRO A 129 -32.26 17.64 14.62
C PRO A 129 -31.23 18.24 15.59
N LEU A 130 -31.21 17.80 16.85
CA LEU A 130 -30.22 18.18 17.86
C LEU A 130 -29.06 17.19 17.99
N LYS A 131 -29.11 16.05 17.31
CA LYS A 131 -28.09 15.00 17.45
C LYS A 131 -27.25 14.85 16.20
N VAL A 132 -25.96 14.61 16.40
CA VAL A 132 -25.02 14.28 15.33
C VAL A 132 -24.26 13.03 15.72
N GLU A 133 -24.25 12.06 14.83
CA GLU A 133 -23.44 10.86 14.98
C GLU A 133 -22.05 11.11 14.35
N ILE A 134 -21.00 10.72 15.07
CA ILE A 134 -19.63 10.67 14.59
C ILE A 134 -19.15 9.24 14.66
N GLN A 135 -18.39 8.85 13.65
CA GLN A 135 -17.80 7.53 13.52
C GLN A 135 -16.28 7.60 13.63
N ARG A 136 -15.72 6.78 14.50
CA ARG A 136 -14.30 6.55 14.71
C ARG A 136 -13.84 5.37 13.85
N LYS A 137 -12.53 5.24 13.66
CA LYS A 137 -11.94 4.09 12.95
C LYS A 137 -11.73 2.85 13.82
N ILE A 138 -11.82 2.98 15.14
CA ILE A 138 -11.51 1.93 16.12
C ILE A 138 -12.80 1.25 16.61
N PRO A 139 -13.09 0.01 16.17
CA PRO A 139 -14.38 -0.65 16.39
C PRO A 139 -14.59 -1.22 17.80
N LEU A 140 -13.54 -1.30 18.62
CA LEU A 140 -13.54 -2.04 19.88
C LEU A 140 -12.78 -1.32 20.99
N HIS A 141 -13.37 -1.31 22.18
CA HIS A 141 -12.70 -1.00 23.44
C HIS A 141 -12.00 -2.24 23.99
N LEU A 142 -10.72 -2.13 24.35
CA LEU A 142 -9.90 -3.25 24.85
C LEU A 142 -10.01 -3.39 26.37
N GLY A 143 -11.13 -3.97 26.82
CA GLY A 143 -11.33 -4.38 28.21
C GLY A 143 -10.52 -5.64 28.58
N GLN A 144 -10.63 -6.09 29.84
CA GLN A 144 -9.84 -7.24 30.31
C GLN A 144 -10.15 -8.53 29.53
N GLN A 145 -11.43 -8.81 29.26
CA GLN A 145 -11.84 -10.00 28.51
C GLN A 145 -11.37 -9.92 27.05
N GLN A 146 -11.60 -8.79 26.38
CA GLN A 146 -11.17 -8.58 25.00
C GLN A 146 -9.65 -8.73 24.87
N ARG A 147 -8.87 -8.25 25.85
CA ARG A 147 -7.42 -8.43 25.86
C ARG A 147 -6.99 -9.90 25.91
N GLN A 148 -7.67 -10.72 26.71
CA GLN A 148 -7.37 -12.15 26.81
C GLN A 148 -7.75 -12.92 25.54
N GLU A 149 -8.83 -12.52 24.88
CA GLU A 149 -9.26 -13.11 23.61
C GLU A 149 -8.38 -12.68 22.43
N MET A 150 -7.91 -11.44 22.45
CA MET A 150 -7.17 -10.85 21.33
C MET A 150 -5.67 -11.08 21.39
N PHE A 151 -5.05 -11.15 22.58
CA PHE A 151 -3.60 -11.26 22.71
C PHE A 151 -3.15 -12.61 23.25
N ARG A 152 -2.20 -13.24 22.57
CA ARG A 152 -1.56 -14.49 23.01
C ARG A 152 -0.05 -14.38 22.96
N PHE A 153 0.62 -14.69 24.06
CA PHE A 153 2.08 -14.80 24.10
C PHE A 153 2.52 -16.18 23.63
N VAL A 154 3.55 -16.23 22.79
CA VAL A 154 4.11 -17.47 22.23
C VAL A 154 5.63 -17.43 22.35
N GLU A 155 6.22 -18.40 23.03
CA GLU A 155 7.67 -18.64 22.94
C GLU A 155 7.96 -19.44 21.67
N LYS A 156 9.04 -19.13 20.96
CA LYS A 156 9.36 -19.84 19.72
C LYS A 156 9.99 -21.20 19.93
N PHE A 157 10.84 -21.29 20.94
CA PHE A 157 11.60 -22.47 21.28
C PHE A 157 11.40 -22.79 22.75
N ASP A 158 11.33 -24.07 23.07
CA ASP A 158 11.30 -24.56 24.44
C ASP A 158 12.71 -24.54 25.07
N ASP A 159 12.81 -25.03 26.31
CA ASP A 159 14.08 -25.11 27.04
C ASP A 159 15.11 -26.04 26.39
N ASN A 160 14.67 -26.96 25.51
CA ASN A 160 15.53 -27.87 24.74
C ASN A 160 15.94 -27.30 23.37
N GLN A 161 15.56 -26.05 23.07
CA GLN A 161 15.73 -25.39 21.77
C GLN A 161 14.90 -26.03 20.64
N GLU A 162 13.85 -26.79 20.97
CA GLU A 162 12.91 -27.32 19.98
C GLU A 162 11.79 -26.30 19.70
N PRO A 163 11.33 -26.16 18.44
CA PRO A 163 10.23 -25.27 18.10
C PRO A 163 8.94 -25.64 18.84
N THR A 164 8.29 -24.67 19.49
CA THR A 164 7.01 -24.90 20.19
C THR A 164 5.88 -25.21 19.20
N ALA A 165 4.81 -25.86 19.70
CA ALA A 165 3.66 -26.22 18.88
C ALA A 165 2.95 -24.98 18.31
N GLU A 166 2.83 -23.92 19.10
CA GLU A 166 2.20 -22.66 18.70
C GLU A 166 3.03 -21.92 17.65
N TRP A 167 4.36 -21.91 17.77
CA TRP A 167 5.23 -21.34 16.76
C TRP A 167 5.15 -22.12 15.45
N ARG A 168 5.18 -23.45 15.52
CA ARG A 168 4.98 -24.32 14.36
C ARG A 168 3.65 -24.04 13.65
N GLN A 169 2.55 -23.85 14.39
CA GLN A 169 1.25 -23.50 13.79
C GLN A 169 1.29 -22.16 13.05
N ILE A 170 1.91 -21.13 13.62
CA ILE A 170 2.05 -19.81 12.99
C ILE A 170 2.88 -19.90 11.70
N ALA A 171 3.99 -20.65 11.74
CA ALA A 171 4.84 -20.85 10.58
C ALA A 171 4.12 -21.67 9.49
N LEU A 172 3.36 -22.70 9.87
CA LEU A 172 2.58 -23.52 8.93
C LEU A 172 1.48 -22.70 8.25
N ASP A 173 0.74 -21.86 8.98
CA ASP A 173 -0.27 -20.97 8.39
C ASP A 173 0.30 -20.12 7.25
N ARG A 174 1.47 -19.52 7.47
CA ARG A 174 2.18 -18.72 6.46
C ARG A 174 2.57 -19.55 5.25
N VAL A 175 3.17 -20.72 5.47
CA VAL A 175 3.59 -21.63 4.40
C VAL A 175 2.39 -22.16 3.61
N PHE A 176 1.27 -22.44 4.28
CA PHE A 176 0.05 -22.93 3.64
C PHE A 176 -0.57 -21.85 2.76
N GLN A 177 -0.52 -20.59 3.19
CA GLN A 177 -0.97 -19.48 2.35
C GLN A 177 -0.07 -19.30 1.11
N VAL A 178 1.26 -19.44 1.26
CA VAL A 178 2.19 -19.46 0.11
C VAL A 178 1.85 -20.61 -0.85
N ALA A 179 1.59 -21.80 -0.31
CA ALA A 179 1.19 -22.95 -1.11
C ALA A 179 -0.14 -22.72 -1.86
N ASN A 180 -1.11 -22.07 -1.24
CA ASN A 180 -2.38 -21.70 -1.88
C ASN A 180 -2.17 -20.68 -3.01
N SER A 181 -1.36 -19.65 -2.78
CA SER A 181 -1.03 -18.65 -3.81
C SER A 181 -0.33 -19.27 -5.04
N MET A 182 0.53 -20.26 -4.80
CA MET A 182 1.32 -20.91 -5.85
C MET A 182 0.63 -22.11 -6.52
N GLY A 183 -0.23 -22.84 -5.81
CA GLY A 183 -0.80 -24.11 -6.27
C GLY A 183 -2.32 -24.24 -6.10
N GLY A 184 -3.00 -23.21 -5.61
CA GLY A 184 -4.46 -23.07 -5.54
C GLY A 184 -5.08 -22.84 -6.92
N ILE A 185 -6.03 -21.92 -7.04
CA ILE A 185 -6.56 -21.52 -8.35
C ILE A 185 -5.43 -20.79 -9.10
N SER A 186 -5.17 -21.17 -10.35
CA SER A 186 -4.10 -20.51 -11.12
C SER A 186 -4.58 -19.17 -11.68
N GLU A 187 -3.68 -18.19 -11.74
CA GLU A 187 -3.95 -16.90 -12.40
C GLU A 187 -4.36 -17.08 -13.86
N ALA A 188 -3.74 -18.03 -14.57
CA ALA A 188 -4.09 -18.34 -15.95
C ALA A 188 -5.54 -18.82 -16.08
N ALA A 189 -6.01 -19.65 -15.14
CA ALA A 189 -7.40 -20.09 -15.12
C ALA A 189 -8.37 -18.93 -14.82
N GLU A 190 -8.01 -18.01 -13.93
CA GLU A 190 -8.81 -16.82 -13.63
C GLU A 190 -8.93 -15.90 -14.85
N LEU A 191 -7.80 -15.52 -15.47
CA LEU A 191 -7.76 -14.65 -16.64
C LEU A 191 -8.62 -15.21 -17.79
N VAL A 192 -8.47 -16.51 -18.07
CA VAL A 192 -9.21 -17.18 -19.15
C VAL A 192 -10.71 -17.30 -18.81
N THR A 193 -11.05 -17.60 -17.57
CA THR A 193 -12.46 -17.71 -17.15
C THR A 193 -13.16 -16.36 -17.28
N VAL A 194 -12.50 -15.26 -16.87
CA VAL A 194 -13.01 -13.90 -17.01
C VAL A 194 -13.20 -13.54 -18.49
N SER A 195 -12.18 -13.79 -19.32
CA SER A 195 -12.24 -13.43 -20.75
C SER A 195 -13.27 -14.23 -21.55
N THR A 196 -13.48 -15.50 -21.20
CA THR A 196 -14.41 -16.38 -21.92
C THR A 196 -15.86 -16.22 -21.46
N ALA A 197 -16.10 -15.69 -20.26
CA ALA A 197 -17.46 -15.53 -19.72
C ALA A 197 -18.26 -14.42 -20.42
N ASN A 198 -17.60 -13.34 -20.86
CA ASN A 198 -18.22 -12.19 -21.53
C ASN A 198 -17.42 -11.78 -22.78
N SER A 199 -17.33 -12.67 -23.78
CA SER A 199 -16.50 -12.47 -24.98
C SER A 199 -16.84 -11.22 -25.82
N GLN A 200 -18.00 -10.60 -25.59
CA GLN A 200 -18.45 -9.37 -26.24
C GLN A 200 -18.17 -8.09 -25.42
N ASP A 201 -17.74 -8.21 -24.16
CA ASP A 201 -17.42 -7.06 -23.30
C ASP A 201 -15.99 -6.56 -23.59
N PRO A 202 -15.78 -5.28 -23.93
CA PRO A 202 -14.44 -4.72 -24.11
C PRO A 202 -13.49 -4.94 -22.91
N ARG A 203 -14.05 -5.11 -21.69
CA ARG A 203 -13.27 -5.41 -20.47
C ARG A 203 -12.65 -6.80 -20.46
N ALA A 204 -13.12 -7.72 -21.31
CA ALA A 204 -12.59 -9.08 -21.43
C ALA A 204 -11.27 -9.15 -22.23
N GLU A 205 -10.92 -8.09 -22.97
CA GLU A 205 -9.75 -8.07 -23.86
C GLU A 205 -8.42 -7.95 -23.10
N GLU A 206 -8.37 -7.16 -22.04
CA GLU A 206 -7.14 -6.92 -21.27
C GLU A 206 -6.64 -8.17 -20.53
N PRO A 207 -7.49 -8.94 -19.81
CA PRO A 207 -7.09 -10.22 -19.22
C PRO A 207 -6.66 -11.25 -20.28
N LEU A 208 -7.30 -11.25 -21.45
CA LEU A 208 -6.97 -12.16 -22.55
C LEU A 208 -5.59 -11.84 -23.13
N LEU A 209 -5.30 -10.55 -23.33
CA LEU A 209 -3.98 -10.07 -23.74
C LEU A 209 -2.92 -10.46 -22.71
N GLN A 210 -3.17 -10.23 -21.41
CA GLN A 210 -2.26 -10.61 -20.34
C GLN A 210 -1.90 -12.10 -20.41
N TYR A 211 -2.91 -12.97 -20.55
CA TYR A 211 -2.70 -14.40 -20.73
C TYR A 211 -1.81 -14.73 -21.95
N VAL A 212 -2.12 -14.15 -23.11
CA VAL A 212 -1.35 -14.41 -24.35
C VAL A 212 0.11 -14.03 -24.17
N ASN A 213 0.39 -12.91 -23.52
CA ASN A 213 1.77 -12.48 -23.28
C ASN A 213 2.50 -13.48 -22.39
N THR A 214 1.89 -13.89 -21.28
CA THR A 214 2.52 -14.87 -20.38
C THR A 214 2.78 -16.19 -21.11
N LEU A 215 1.86 -16.66 -21.95
CA LEU A 215 2.08 -17.86 -22.76
C LEU A 215 3.30 -17.71 -23.70
N LEU A 216 3.43 -16.57 -24.37
CA LEU A 216 4.55 -16.28 -25.26
C LEU A 216 5.87 -16.08 -24.49
N ASP A 217 5.83 -15.55 -23.26
CA ASP A 217 6.99 -15.48 -22.37
C ASP A 217 7.48 -16.90 -22.02
N TYR A 218 6.59 -17.84 -21.71
CA TYR A 218 6.99 -19.25 -21.50
C TYR A 218 7.55 -19.90 -22.77
N LYS A 219 6.95 -19.63 -23.94
CA LYS A 219 7.45 -20.11 -25.24
C LYS A 219 8.86 -19.59 -25.51
N SER A 220 9.13 -18.31 -25.24
CA SER A 220 10.43 -17.70 -25.49
C SER A 220 11.50 -18.18 -24.50
N ALA A 221 11.14 -18.32 -23.22
CA ALA A 221 12.05 -18.75 -22.15
C ALA A 221 12.42 -20.24 -22.25
N PHE A 222 11.43 -21.12 -22.42
CA PHE A 222 11.65 -22.58 -22.34
C PHE A 222 11.48 -23.31 -23.68
N GLY A 223 10.74 -22.73 -24.63
CA GLY A 223 10.31 -23.40 -25.86
C GLY A 223 8.92 -24.02 -25.75
N GLU A 224 8.25 -24.22 -26.89
CA GLU A 224 6.86 -24.72 -26.97
C GLU A 224 6.67 -26.08 -26.30
N ASN A 225 7.59 -27.03 -26.52
CA ASN A 225 7.44 -28.41 -26.07
C ASN A 225 8.06 -28.71 -24.70
N ALA A 226 8.65 -27.71 -24.04
CA ALA A 226 9.26 -27.87 -22.72
C ALA A 226 8.22 -28.24 -21.66
N ALA A 227 8.63 -29.02 -20.66
CA ALA A 227 7.73 -29.45 -19.60
C ALA A 227 7.21 -28.27 -18.76
N ALA A 228 8.00 -27.22 -18.54
CA ALA A 228 7.55 -25.98 -17.90
C ALA A 228 6.40 -25.29 -18.67
N THR A 229 6.53 -25.16 -20.00
CA THR A 229 5.49 -24.59 -20.87
C THR A 229 4.22 -25.43 -20.84
N LYS A 230 4.35 -26.76 -20.88
CA LYS A 230 3.20 -27.67 -20.75
C LYS A 230 2.52 -27.58 -19.38
N ARG A 231 3.28 -27.45 -18.29
CA ARG A 231 2.72 -27.20 -16.94
C ARG A 231 1.94 -25.88 -16.92
N PHE A 232 2.50 -24.81 -17.50
CA PHE A 232 1.79 -23.54 -17.62
C PHE A 232 0.48 -23.68 -18.41
N ILE A 233 0.51 -24.36 -19.57
CA ILE A 233 -0.71 -24.61 -20.37
C ILE A 233 -1.73 -25.47 -19.59
N SER A 234 -1.28 -26.46 -18.83
CA SER A 234 -2.18 -27.28 -18.00
C SER A 234 -2.82 -26.47 -16.87
N SER A 235 -2.15 -25.42 -16.38
CA SER A 235 -2.67 -24.60 -15.29
C SER A 235 -3.94 -23.83 -15.68
N LEU A 236 -4.25 -23.65 -16.96
CA LEU A 236 -5.47 -22.97 -17.43
C LEU A 236 -6.77 -23.60 -16.93
N THR A 237 -6.75 -24.90 -16.64
CA THR A 237 -7.93 -25.63 -16.14
C THR A 237 -7.79 -26.00 -14.66
N GLN A 238 -6.82 -25.39 -13.96
CA GLN A 238 -6.62 -25.50 -12.51
C GLN A 238 -7.57 -24.54 -11.78
N ALA A 239 -8.87 -24.85 -11.88
CA ALA A 239 -9.95 -24.15 -11.20
C ALA A 239 -11.08 -25.16 -10.91
N PRO A 240 -11.97 -24.87 -9.93
CA PRO A 240 -13.10 -25.74 -9.64
C PRO A 240 -14.15 -25.66 -10.76
N MET A 241 -13.99 -26.47 -11.81
CA MET A 241 -14.88 -26.52 -12.98
C MET A 241 -15.27 -27.95 -13.36
N ALA A 242 -16.52 -28.11 -13.80
CA ALA A 242 -17.09 -29.41 -14.16
C ALA A 242 -16.62 -29.92 -15.53
N ASP A 243 -16.44 -29.03 -16.52
CA ASP A 243 -15.95 -29.40 -17.86
C ASP A 243 -14.73 -28.57 -18.28
N LYS A 244 -13.56 -29.19 -18.23
CA LYS A 244 -12.27 -28.59 -18.60
C LYS A 244 -12.13 -28.38 -20.12
N SER A 245 -12.89 -29.13 -20.91
CA SER A 245 -12.77 -29.17 -22.37
C SER A 245 -13.37 -27.92 -23.01
N SER A 246 -14.55 -27.52 -22.53
CA SER A 246 -15.25 -26.34 -23.03
C SER A 246 -14.43 -25.06 -22.87
N LEU A 247 -13.62 -24.92 -21.82
CA LEU A 247 -12.79 -23.74 -21.59
C LEU A 247 -11.72 -23.56 -22.69
N GLY A 248 -11.06 -24.65 -23.10
CA GLY A 248 -10.05 -24.61 -24.17
C GLY A 248 -10.65 -24.16 -25.51
N TYR A 249 -11.83 -24.67 -25.85
CA TYR A 249 -12.54 -24.25 -27.07
C TYR A 249 -13.07 -22.81 -26.97
N ALA A 250 -13.61 -22.41 -25.82
CA ALA A 250 -14.05 -21.04 -25.59
C ALA A 250 -12.89 -20.04 -25.70
N LEU A 251 -11.71 -20.40 -25.17
CA LEU A 251 -10.50 -19.60 -25.32
C LEU A 251 -10.08 -19.47 -26.79
N MET A 252 -10.11 -20.56 -27.56
CA MET A 252 -9.83 -20.50 -29.00
C MET A 252 -10.79 -19.56 -29.73
N GLU A 253 -12.08 -19.59 -29.38
CA GLU A 253 -13.08 -18.70 -29.95
C GLU A 253 -12.80 -17.24 -29.59
N SER A 254 -12.55 -16.93 -28.32
CA SER A 254 -12.22 -15.57 -27.87
C SER A 254 -10.95 -15.03 -28.54
N LEU A 255 -9.89 -15.85 -28.66
CA LEU A 255 -8.66 -15.48 -29.38
C LEU A 255 -8.92 -15.21 -30.86
N SER A 256 -9.76 -16.04 -31.51
CA SER A 256 -10.11 -15.84 -32.91
C SER A 256 -10.91 -14.55 -33.10
N GLN A 257 -11.90 -14.29 -32.23
CA GLN A 257 -12.72 -13.07 -32.28
C GLN A 257 -11.86 -11.81 -32.09
N LEU A 258 -10.95 -11.81 -31.12
CA LEU A 258 -10.05 -10.67 -30.90
C LEU A 258 -9.09 -10.46 -32.07
N LYS A 259 -8.51 -11.55 -32.61
CA LYS A 259 -7.66 -11.50 -33.82
C LYS A 259 -8.43 -10.91 -35.01
N ASP A 260 -9.65 -11.38 -35.26
CA ASP A 260 -10.49 -10.90 -36.36
C ASP A 260 -10.91 -9.44 -36.16
N LYS A 261 -11.16 -9.01 -34.91
CA LYS A 261 -11.41 -7.61 -34.56
C LYS A 261 -10.20 -6.73 -34.88
N CYS A 262 -9.00 -7.12 -34.43
CA CYS A 262 -7.76 -6.39 -34.73
C CYS A 262 -7.50 -6.32 -36.25
N GLN A 263 -7.77 -7.41 -36.97
CA GLN A 263 -7.61 -7.45 -38.42
C GLN A 263 -8.59 -6.51 -39.14
N LYS A 264 -9.87 -6.49 -38.74
CA LYS A 264 -10.88 -5.57 -39.29
C LYS A 264 -10.53 -4.11 -39.03
N GLU A 265 -10.11 -3.79 -37.81
CA GLU A 265 -9.69 -2.42 -37.45
C GLU A 265 -8.45 -2.00 -38.25
N ARG A 266 -7.48 -2.91 -38.45
CA ARG A 266 -6.29 -2.67 -39.25
C ARG A 266 -6.62 -2.39 -40.71
N VAL A 267 -7.46 -3.23 -41.33
CA VAL A 267 -7.87 -3.07 -42.74
C VAL A 267 -8.66 -1.79 -42.92
N GLY A 268 -9.60 -1.47 -42.02
CA GLY A 268 -10.36 -0.22 -42.07
C GLY A 268 -9.47 1.03 -41.97
N LEU A 269 -8.45 1.01 -41.10
CA LEU A 269 -7.47 2.10 -40.99
C LEU A 269 -6.54 2.18 -42.20
N GLN A 270 -6.18 1.05 -42.82
CA GLN A 270 -5.39 1.03 -44.05
C GLN A 270 -6.17 1.63 -45.22
N GLU A 271 -7.45 1.26 -45.38
CA GLU A 271 -8.34 1.77 -46.42
C GLU A 271 -8.60 3.28 -46.28
N SER A 272 -8.86 3.76 -45.06
CA SER A 272 -9.04 5.19 -44.79
C SER A 272 -7.76 5.99 -45.03
N SER A 273 -6.59 5.44 -44.67
CA SER A 273 -5.30 6.08 -44.91
C SER A 273 -4.98 6.20 -46.41
N SER A 274 -5.33 5.19 -47.21
CA SER A 274 -5.18 5.24 -48.68
C SER A 274 -6.17 6.17 -49.38
N ALA A 275 -7.34 6.45 -48.77
CA ALA A 275 -8.29 7.45 -49.30
C ALA A 275 -7.83 8.89 -49.01
N GLU A 276 -7.19 9.12 -47.87
CA GLU A 276 -6.66 10.43 -47.44
C GLU A 276 -5.32 10.82 -48.09
N GLU A 277 -4.57 9.89 -48.68
CA GLU A 277 -3.37 10.21 -49.49
C GLU A 277 -3.66 11.16 -50.68
N SER A 278 -4.93 11.33 -51.06
CA SER A 278 -5.37 12.29 -52.09
C SER A 278 -5.48 13.74 -51.61
N LYS A 279 -5.38 14.02 -50.30
CA LYS A 279 -5.29 15.36 -49.71
C LYS A 279 -4.35 15.31 -48.49
N SER A 280 -3.11 15.74 -48.70
CA SER A 280 -1.96 15.76 -47.78
C SER A 280 -2.20 15.49 -46.29
N PHE A 281 -1.30 14.65 -45.73
CA PHE A 281 -1.05 14.36 -44.30
C PHE A 281 -1.78 13.11 -43.75
N THR A 282 -1.23 11.92 -44.03
CA THR A 282 -1.44 10.78 -43.13
C THR A 282 -0.68 11.05 -41.84
N SER A 283 -1.39 11.23 -40.72
CA SER A 283 -0.73 11.45 -39.43
C SER A 283 0.12 10.23 -39.02
N ASP A 284 1.32 10.45 -38.49
CA ASP A 284 2.23 9.37 -38.03
C ASP A 284 1.54 8.41 -37.03
N ALA A 285 0.54 8.91 -36.29
CA ALA A 285 -0.29 8.13 -35.37
C ALA A 285 -1.07 6.99 -36.03
N SER A 286 -1.54 7.14 -37.28
CA SER A 286 -2.28 6.09 -38.00
C SER A 286 -1.37 4.93 -38.39
N LYS A 287 -0.12 5.21 -38.78
CA LYS A 287 0.88 4.19 -39.14
C LYS A 287 1.32 3.40 -37.92
N ASP A 288 1.55 4.07 -36.79
CA ASP A 288 1.89 3.42 -35.52
C ASP A 288 0.78 2.48 -35.05
N LYS A 289 -0.49 2.92 -35.15
CA LYS A 289 -1.65 2.11 -34.80
C LYS A 289 -1.80 0.87 -35.68
N ILE A 290 -1.52 0.98 -36.98
CA ILE A 290 -1.52 -0.17 -37.91
C ILE A 290 -0.45 -1.20 -37.51
N GLN A 291 0.76 -0.76 -37.15
CA GLN A 291 1.84 -1.66 -36.70
C GLN A 291 1.49 -2.38 -35.40
N GLN A 292 0.85 -1.70 -34.45
CA GLN A 292 0.38 -2.33 -33.21
C GLN A 292 -0.69 -3.38 -33.45
N LEU A 293 -1.69 -3.07 -34.29
CA LEU A 293 -2.73 -4.02 -34.63
C LEU A 293 -2.15 -5.26 -35.34
N LEU A 294 -1.14 -5.06 -36.19
CA LEU A 294 -0.41 -6.15 -36.83
C LEU A 294 0.36 -7.00 -35.79
N HIS A 295 1.08 -6.37 -34.87
CA HIS A 295 1.77 -7.07 -33.80
C HIS A 295 0.81 -7.87 -32.90
N LYS A 296 -0.32 -7.27 -32.49
CA LYS A 296 -1.38 -7.95 -31.73
C LYS A 296 -1.97 -9.11 -32.52
N GLU A 297 -2.23 -8.94 -33.82
CA GLU A 297 -2.71 -10.00 -34.72
C GLU A 297 -1.72 -11.19 -34.75
N HIS A 298 -0.42 -10.92 -34.83
CA HIS A 298 0.63 -11.94 -34.79
C HIS A 298 0.68 -12.66 -33.44
N GLN A 299 0.64 -11.94 -32.32
CA GLN A 299 0.61 -12.54 -30.97
C GLN A 299 -0.61 -13.45 -30.78
N MET A 300 -1.80 -13.01 -31.21
CA MET A 300 -3.01 -13.82 -31.14
C MET A 300 -2.92 -15.07 -32.02
N ARG A 301 -2.35 -14.95 -33.23
CA ARG A 301 -2.15 -16.08 -34.14
C ARG A 301 -1.23 -17.14 -33.53
N ASP A 302 -0.11 -16.71 -32.96
CA ASP A 302 0.86 -17.58 -32.30
C ASP A 302 0.25 -18.27 -31.08
N ALA A 303 -0.48 -17.53 -30.25
CA ALA A 303 -1.17 -18.09 -29.10
C ALA A 303 -2.25 -19.10 -29.53
N LEU A 304 -3.06 -18.78 -30.55
CA LEU A 304 -4.08 -19.68 -31.07
C LEU A 304 -3.47 -20.98 -31.61
N TYR A 305 -2.33 -20.88 -32.30
CA TYR A 305 -1.58 -22.05 -32.76
C TYR A 305 -1.10 -22.92 -31.59
N MET A 306 -0.51 -22.33 -30.55
CA MET A 306 -0.08 -23.06 -29.36
C MET A 306 -1.25 -23.73 -28.63
N VAL A 307 -2.34 -22.99 -28.40
CA VAL A 307 -3.54 -23.54 -27.74
C VAL A 307 -4.08 -24.73 -28.52
N LYS A 308 -4.16 -24.63 -29.86
CA LYS A 308 -4.63 -25.71 -30.73
C LYS A 308 -3.74 -26.95 -30.68
N ASN A 309 -2.42 -26.79 -30.69
CA ASN A 309 -1.47 -27.90 -30.63
C ASN A 309 -1.47 -28.61 -29.26
N HIS A 310 -1.76 -27.87 -28.20
CA HIS A 310 -1.67 -28.35 -26.83
C HIS A 310 -3.02 -28.60 -26.16
N LEU A 311 -4.13 -28.69 -26.91
CA LEU A 311 -5.46 -29.01 -26.35
C LEU A 311 -5.48 -30.24 -25.43
N ARG A 312 -4.62 -31.24 -25.68
CA ARG A 312 -4.48 -32.41 -24.81
C ARG A 312 -3.93 -32.08 -23.43
N ASP A 313 -3.06 -31.09 -23.33
CA ASP A 313 -2.45 -30.66 -22.07
C ASP A 313 -3.44 -29.86 -21.21
N PHE A 314 -4.47 -29.24 -21.81
CA PHE A 314 -5.56 -28.58 -21.08
C PHE A 314 -6.34 -29.57 -20.20
N HIS A 315 -6.53 -30.81 -20.66
CA HIS A 315 -7.22 -31.83 -19.86
C HIS A 315 -6.38 -32.32 -18.67
N GLN A 316 -5.07 -32.03 -18.66
CA GLN A 316 -4.16 -32.49 -17.61
C GLN A 316 -4.03 -31.51 -16.44
N GLY A 317 -4.76 -30.39 -16.45
CA GLY A 317 -4.76 -29.43 -15.35
C GLY A 317 -5.11 -30.11 -14.03
N ALA A 318 -4.27 -29.89 -13.03
CA ALA A 318 -4.47 -30.44 -11.70
C ALA A 318 -5.67 -29.79 -11.00
N ALA A 319 -6.22 -30.46 -9.99
CA ALA A 319 -7.17 -29.79 -9.10
C ALA A 319 -6.41 -28.74 -8.26
N PRO A 320 -6.98 -27.54 -8.02
CA PRO A 320 -6.43 -26.56 -7.09
C PRO A 320 -6.09 -27.20 -5.73
N LEU A 321 -4.97 -26.81 -5.14
CA LEU A 321 -4.62 -27.25 -3.78
C LEU A 321 -5.62 -26.70 -2.77
N THR A 322 -6.27 -27.58 -2.02
CA THR A 322 -7.11 -27.22 -0.88
C THR A 322 -6.27 -27.21 0.40
N TYR A 323 -6.79 -26.57 1.45
CA TYR A 323 -6.13 -26.54 2.76
C TYR A 323 -5.79 -27.95 3.25
N ASP A 324 -6.77 -28.85 3.23
CA ASP A 324 -6.61 -30.25 3.66
C ASP A 324 -5.55 -31.00 2.82
N ALA A 325 -5.46 -30.71 1.51
CA ALA A 325 -4.46 -31.33 0.64
C ALA A 325 -3.04 -30.83 0.94
N VAL A 326 -2.91 -29.54 1.25
CA VAL A 326 -1.63 -28.92 1.66
C VAL A 326 -1.18 -29.50 3.00
N GLU A 327 -2.09 -29.58 3.97
CA GLU A 327 -1.82 -30.14 5.30
C GLU A 327 -1.41 -31.62 5.19
N ALA A 328 -2.16 -32.42 4.44
CA ALA A 328 -1.84 -33.82 4.21
C ALA A 328 -0.48 -34.02 3.50
N SER A 329 -0.14 -33.16 2.53
CA SER A 329 1.17 -33.19 1.87
C SER A 329 2.29 -32.93 2.88
N PHE A 330 2.15 -31.89 3.70
CA PHE A 330 3.18 -31.53 4.68
C PHE A 330 3.34 -32.63 5.74
N ALA A 331 2.23 -33.15 6.28
CA ALA A 331 2.26 -34.21 7.29
C ALA A 331 2.95 -35.49 6.80
N LYS A 332 2.82 -35.82 5.51
CA LYS A 332 3.39 -37.03 4.92
C LYS A 332 4.85 -36.88 4.48
N HIS A 333 5.23 -35.71 3.97
CA HIS A 333 6.51 -35.52 3.27
C HIS A 333 7.47 -34.54 3.97
N GLY A 334 7.02 -33.83 5.00
CA GLY A 334 7.79 -32.72 5.61
C GLY A 334 7.94 -31.49 4.70
N GLN A 335 7.30 -31.50 3.53
CA GLN A 335 7.27 -30.43 2.56
C GLN A 335 5.94 -30.46 1.79
N ILE A 336 5.59 -29.34 1.17
CA ILE A 336 4.39 -29.24 0.34
C ILE A 336 4.79 -29.44 -1.11
N LEU A 337 4.22 -30.46 -1.75
CA LEU A 337 4.51 -30.76 -3.15
C LEU A 337 3.57 -29.97 -4.04
N LEU A 338 4.12 -29.07 -4.86
CA LEU A 338 3.36 -28.34 -5.87
C LEU A 338 3.21 -29.17 -7.15
N ASN A 339 4.23 -29.95 -7.53
CA ASN A 339 4.19 -30.84 -8.70
C ASN A 339 3.65 -30.15 -9.97
N LYS A 340 2.44 -30.52 -10.43
CA LYS A 340 1.80 -29.95 -11.62
C LYS A 340 1.06 -28.64 -11.35
N ASN A 341 0.84 -28.29 -10.08
CA ASN A 341 0.07 -27.12 -9.67
C ASN A 341 0.84 -25.80 -9.82
N ASN A 342 2.16 -25.86 -10.04
CA ASN A 342 2.97 -24.69 -10.36
C ASN A 342 3.97 -25.00 -11.49
N PRO A 343 4.11 -24.12 -12.51
CA PRO A 343 5.00 -24.36 -13.64
C PRO A 343 6.49 -24.28 -13.32
N LEU A 344 6.88 -23.44 -12.37
CA LEU A 344 8.28 -23.10 -12.05
C LEU A 344 8.80 -23.82 -10.80
N PHE A 345 7.95 -24.03 -9.80
CA PHE A 345 8.32 -24.56 -8.49
C PHE A 345 7.76 -25.96 -8.26
N SER A 346 8.59 -26.83 -7.70
CA SER A 346 8.26 -28.23 -7.45
C SER A 346 7.73 -28.48 -6.02
N SER A 347 8.31 -27.81 -5.03
CA SER A 347 7.91 -27.92 -3.63
C SER A 347 8.25 -26.68 -2.79
N ILE A 348 7.62 -26.63 -1.61
CA ILE A 348 7.84 -25.62 -0.57
C ILE A 348 8.28 -26.35 0.70
N GLN A 349 9.40 -25.94 1.27
CA GLN A 349 9.94 -26.48 2.51
C GLN A 349 9.89 -25.43 3.63
N LEU A 350 9.60 -25.89 4.84
CA LEU A 350 9.66 -25.08 6.06
C LEU A 350 10.87 -25.53 6.90
N ASP A 351 11.85 -24.65 7.05
CA ASP A 351 13.01 -24.83 7.93
C ASP A 351 12.82 -23.98 9.19
N LEU A 352 12.36 -24.59 10.28
CA LEU A 352 12.12 -23.89 11.55
C LEU A 352 13.41 -23.55 12.30
N GLU A 353 14.51 -24.27 12.04
CA GLU A 353 15.81 -24.03 12.69
C GLU A 353 16.44 -22.76 12.12
N LYS A 354 16.40 -22.60 10.79
CA LYS A 354 16.87 -21.38 10.12
C LYS A 354 15.81 -20.30 10.01
N GLU A 355 14.60 -20.58 10.49
CA GLU A 355 13.43 -19.72 10.39
C GLU A 355 13.13 -19.26 8.94
N GLN A 356 13.06 -20.22 8.00
CA GLN A 356 12.97 -19.96 6.56
C GLN A 356 11.85 -20.76 5.87
N ILE A 357 11.18 -20.10 4.93
CA ILE A 357 10.36 -20.73 3.91
C ILE A 357 11.20 -20.83 2.64
N VAL A 358 11.40 -22.03 2.12
CA VAL A 358 12.25 -22.30 0.96
C VAL A 358 11.39 -22.78 -0.20
N LEU A 359 11.45 -22.06 -1.32
CA LEU A 359 10.85 -22.44 -2.60
C LEU A 359 11.88 -23.14 -3.46
N ILE A 360 11.54 -24.34 -3.93
CA ILE A 360 12.43 -25.22 -4.68
C ILE A 360 11.96 -25.29 -6.14
N PRO A 361 12.71 -24.74 -7.10
CA PRO A 361 12.37 -24.84 -8.53
C PRO A 361 12.34 -26.28 -9.05
N HIS A 362 11.66 -26.52 -10.17
CA HIS A 362 11.73 -27.83 -10.83
C HIS A 362 13.14 -28.10 -11.40
N PRO A 363 13.64 -29.35 -11.33
CA PRO A 363 14.96 -29.69 -11.89
C PRO A 363 15.10 -29.39 -13.38
N ASP A 364 14.04 -29.60 -14.18
CA ASP A 364 14.03 -29.32 -15.61
C ASP A 364 14.14 -27.81 -15.93
N VAL A 365 13.57 -26.96 -15.08
CA VAL A 365 13.70 -25.48 -15.17
C VAL A 365 15.14 -25.07 -14.88
N LEU A 366 15.76 -25.62 -13.82
CA LEU A 366 17.14 -25.34 -13.47
C LEU A 366 18.12 -25.82 -14.54
N ASP A 367 17.87 -27.00 -15.14
CA ASP A 367 18.69 -27.54 -16.22
C ASP A 367 18.68 -26.62 -17.45
N ILE A 368 17.51 -26.09 -17.83
CA ILE A 368 17.40 -25.14 -18.94
C ILE A 368 18.10 -23.83 -18.57
N LEU A 369 17.88 -23.31 -17.35
CA LEU A 369 18.52 -22.07 -16.88
C LEU A 369 20.05 -22.17 -16.95
N ASN A 370 20.63 -23.27 -16.47
CA ASN A 370 22.08 -23.46 -16.45
C ASN A 370 22.70 -23.62 -17.85
N LYS A 371 21.96 -24.17 -18.82
CA LYS A 371 22.42 -24.43 -20.20
C LYS A 371 22.10 -23.31 -21.20
N SER A 372 21.38 -22.28 -20.78
CA SER A 372 20.86 -21.23 -21.66
C SER A 372 21.87 -20.11 -21.92
N SER A 373 21.67 -19.38 -23.03
CA SER A 373 22.33 -18.09 -23.28
C SER A 373 21.85 -17.04 -22.27
N ASP A 374 22.61 -15.97 -22.09
CA ASP A 374 22.29 -14.91 -21.12
C ASP A 374 20.89 -14.30 -21.37
N ALA A 375 20.54 -14.04 -22.63
CA ALA A 375 19.19 -13.55 -22.98
C ALA A 375 18.07 -14.51 -22.55
N LYS A 376 18.27 -15.83 -22.66
CA LYS A 376 17.29 -16.82 -22.22
C LYS A 376 17.26 -16.97 -20.69
N LYS A 377 18.41 -16.84 -20.01
CA LYS A 377 18.47 -16.83 -18.55
C LYS A 377 17.68 -15.66 -17.97
N GLU A 378 17.82 -14.48 -18.57
CA GLU A 378 17.05 -13.30 -18.16
C GLU A 378 15.55 -13.49 -18.37
N ALA A 379 15.12 -14.08 -19.49
CA ALA A 379 13.70 -14.40 -19.70
C ALA A 379 13.15 -15.35 -18.62
N ILE A 380 13.94 -16.36 -18.20
CA ILE A 380 13.56 -17.28 -17.11
C ILE A 380 13.54 -16.56 -15.76
N HIS A 381 14.52 -15.70 -15.48
CA HIS A 381 14.54 -14.88 -14.26
C HIS A 381 13.35 -13.93 -14.18
N SER A 382 12.96 -13.32 -15.30
CA SER A 382 11.76 -12.48 -15.38
C SER A 382 10.50 -13.28 -14.98
N LEU A 383 10.35 -14.51 -15.47
CA LEU A 383 9.24 -15.39 -15.06
C LEU A 383 9.26 -15.72 -13.56
N PHE A 384 10.44 -16.00 -12.98
CA PHE A 384 10.57 -16.16 -11.53
C PHE A 384 10.18 -14.89 -10.77
N TYR A 385 10.64 -13.72 -11.20
CA TYR A 385 10.34 -12.46 -10.53
C TYR A 385 8.87 -12.09 -10.59
N LYS A 386 8.20 -12.32 -11.74
CA LYS A 386 6.76 -12.13 -11.88
C LYS A 386 5.98 -13.00 -10.89
N GLU A 387 6.30 -14.30 -10.85
CA GLU A 387 5.63 -15.25 -9.95
C GLU A 387 5.89 -14.92 -8.47
N LEU A 388 7.13 -14.63 -8.10
CA LEU A 388 7.48 -14.28 -6.72
C LEU A 388 6.87 -12.95 -6.29
N ALA A 389 6.82 -11.94 -7.17
CA ALA A 389 6.17 -10.67 -6.87
C ALA A 389 4.66 -10.83 -6.67
N ARG A 390 4.00 -11.68 -7.48
CA ARG A 390 2.59 -12.07 -7.30
C ARG A 390 2.35 -12.70 -5.93
N VAL A 391 3.11 -13.75 -5.61
CA VAL A 391 3.03 -14.44 -4.32
C VAL A 391 3.32 -13.48 -3.16
N SER A 392 4.33 -12.62 -3.29
CA SER A 392 4.69 -11.62 -2.26
C SER A 392 3.55 -10.63 -2.04
N LYS A 393 2.86 -10.19 -3.09
CA LYS A 393 1.71 -9.28 -2.99
C LYS A 393 0.52 -9.93 -2.28
N GLU A 394 0.23 -11.19 -2.57
CA GLU A 394 -0.89 -11.94 -1.99
C GLU A 394 -0.63 -12.34 -0.53
N THR A 395 0.60 -12.71 -0.20
CA THR A 395 0.96 -13.31 1.10
C THR A 395 1.70 -12.38 2.06
N GLN A 396 2.20 -11.23 1.56
CA GLN A 396 3.10 -10.31 2.27
C GLN A 396 4.43 -10.95 2.71
N GLU A 397 4.81 -12.06 2.07
CA GLU A 397 6.13 -12.67 2.22
C GLU A 397 7.13 -12.04 1.27
N GLU A 398 8.37 -11.85 1.72
CA GLU A 398 9.45 -11.35 0.87
C GLU A 398 10.40 -12.50 0.52
N PHE A 399 10.45 -12.89 -0.76
CA PHE A 399 11.35 -13.94 -1.24
C PHE A 399 12.60 -13.35 -1.87
N LYS A 400 13.77 -13.88 -1.49
CA LYS A 400 15.07 -13.50 -2.04
C LYS A 400 15.79 -14.72 -2.63
N PRO A 401 16.56 -14.57 -3.71
CA PRO A 401 17.34 -15.68 -4.26
C PRO A 401 18.44 -16.12 -3.27
N LEU A 402 18.56 -17.44 -3.06
CA LEU A 402 19.61 -18.08 -2.28
C LEU A 402 20.12 -19.31 -3.03
N GLY A 403 21.23 -19.15 -3.76
CA GLY A 403 21.74 -20.21 -4.65
C GLY A 403 20.75 -20.50 -5.77
N THR A 404 20.29 -21.76 -5.86
CA THR A 404 19.26 -22.18 -6.84
C THR A 404 17.83 -22.04 -6.31
N ASN A 405 17.66 -21.70 -5.04
CA ASN A 405 16.35 -21.65 -4.37
C ASN A 405 15.96 -20.20 -4.07
N PHE A 406 14.72 -20.01 -3.63
CA PHE A 406 14.25 -18.71 -3.15
C PHE A 406 13.77 -18.85 -1.72
N VAL A 407 14.13 -17.89 -0.87
CA VAL A 407 13.91 -17.98 0.57
C VAL A 407 13.20 -16.76 1.10
N SER A 408 12.21 -16.97 1.96
CA SER A 408 11.62 -15.94 2.80
C SER A 408 11.92 -16.21 4.28
N MET A 409 12.27 -15.17 5.02
CA MET A 409 12.56 -15.27 6.45
C MET A 409 11.26 -15.20 7.25
N LEU A 410 11.10 -16.12 8.20
CA LEU A 410 9.98 -16.09 9.15
C LEU A 410 10.13 -14.97 10.17
N SER A 411 11.34 -14.48 10.43
CA SER A 411 11.62 -13.35 11.32
C SER A 411 12.30 -12.20 10.61
N THR A 412 11.95 -10.99 11.02
CA THR A 412 12.63 -9.76 10.58
C THR A 412 13.78 -9.39 11.52
N LEU A 413 13.66 -9.68 12.83
CA LEU A 413 14.71 -9.41 13.80
C LEU A 413 15.65 -10.61 13.92
N SER A 414 16.96 -10.33 13.95
CA SER A 414 18.06 -11.31 13.97
C SER A 414 18.15 -12.18 15.22
N SER A 415 17.34 -11.92 16.26
CA SER A 415 17.35 -12.65 17.54
C SER A 415 15.97 -12.73 18.20
N THR A 416 14.93 -12.92 17.39
CA THR A 416 13.56 -13.07 17.91
C THR A 416 13.44 -14.33 18.76
N LYS A 417 13.00 -14.19 20.01
CA LYS A 417 12.85 -15.34 20.95
C LYS A 417 11.38 -15.68 21.21
N SER A 418 10.51 -14.69 21.13
CA SER A 418 9.09 -14.84 21.41
C SER A 418 8.25 -13.92 20.53
N LEU A 419 6.95 -14.16 20.51
CA LEU A 419 5.98 -13.42 19.74
C LEU A 419 4.81 -13.00 20.64
N LEU A 420 4.28 -11.82 20.37
CA LEU A 420 2.95 -11.44 20.83
C LEU A 420 1.99 -11.50 19.64
N VAL A 421 1.05 -12.44 19.68
CA VAL A 421 0.06 -12.67 18.64
C VAL A 421 -1.20 -11.87 18.95
N PHE A 422 -1.73 -11.20 17.93
CA PHE A 422 -2.96 -10.43 17.94
C PHE A 422 -4.00 -11.11 17.04
N GLN A 423 -5.12 -11.57 17.60
CA GLN A 423 -6.17 -12.27 16.90
C GLN A 423 -7.12 -11.29 16.19
N ALA A 424 -7.34 -11.48 14.89
CA ALA A 424 -8.20 -10.59 14.10
C ALA A 424 -9.70 -10.91 14.20
N LYS A 425 -10.04 -12.16 14.56
CA LYS A 425 -11.43 -12.65 14.54
C LYS A 425 -12.42 -11.74 15.30
N PRO A 426 -12.14 -11.25 16.52
CA PRO A 426 -13.08 -10.38 17.24
C PRO A 426 -13.39 -9.08 16.49
N ILE A 427 -12.42 -8.53 15.76
CA ILE A 427 -12.57 -7.30 14.98
C ILE A 427 -13.47 -7.54 13.77
N LEU A 428 -13.19 -8.61 13.02
CA LEU A 428 -13.98 -8.99 11.84
C LEU A 428 -15.42 -9.29 12.21
N GLN A 429 -15.64 -10.03 13.31
CA GLN A 429 -16.99 -10.32 13.80
C GLN A 429 -17.73 -9.03 14.16
N LYS A 430 -17.08 -8.12 14.90
CA LYS A 430 -17.71 -6.85 15.29
C LYS A 430 -18.10 -5.98 14.09
N ALA A 431 -17.29 -6.00 13.03
CA ALA A 431 -17.60 -5.28 11.80
C ALA A 431 -18.82 -5.87 11.07
N ILE A 432 -18.93 -7.20 10.99
CA ILE A 432 -20.13 -7.87 10.46
C ILE A 432 -21.35 -7.56 11.32
N ASP A 433 -21.27 -7.71 12.64
CA ASP A 433 -22.38 -7.47 13.55
C ASP A 433 -22.94 -6.06 13.41
N LYS A 434 -22.05 -5.07 13.24
CA LYS A 434 -22.42 -3.67 12.99
C LYS A 434 -23.14 -3.50 11.65
N ALA A 435 -22.62 -4.09 10.59
CA ALA A 435 -23.24 -4.03 9.27
C ALA A 435 -24.64 -4.67 9.28
N VAL A 436 -24.77 -5.85 9.90
CA VAL A 436 -26.05 -6.55 10.08
C VAL A 436 -27.02 -5.74 10.92
N TYR A 437 -26.57 -5.14 12.03
CA TYR A 437 -27.40 -4.26 12.86
C TYR A 437 -28.00 -3.11 12.06
N ARG A 438 -27.20 -2.50 11.17
CA ARG A 438 -27.62 -1.36 10.36
C ARG A 438 -28.51 -1.76 9.18
N LEU A 439 -28.26 -2.91 8.57
CA LEU A 439 -29.17 -3.51 7.60
C LEU A 439 -30.52 -3.85 8.23
N ASN A 440 -30.53 -4.33 9.47
CA ASN A 440 -31.77 -4.63 10.20
C ASN A 440 -32.58 -3.38 10.55
N ALA A 441 -31.95 -2.20 10.60
CA ALA A 441 -32.61 -0.92 10.82
C ALA A 441 -33.09 -0.26 9.52
N PHE A 442 -32.78 -0.83 8.35
CA PHE A 442 -33.21 -0.32 7.06
C PHE A 442 -34.63 -0.81 6.74
N GLU A 443 -35.56 0.11 6.57
CA GLU A 443 -36.99 -0.16 6.29
C GLU A 443 -37.35 0.29 4.86
N PRO A 444 -37.09 -0.55 3.83
CA PRO A 444 -37.36 -0.18 2.44
C PRO A 444 -38.86 -0.15 2.13
N GLN A 445 -39.26 0.75 1.23
CA GLN A 445 -40.62 0.79 0.72
C GLN A 445 -40.89 -0.38 -0.25
N THR A 446 -39.87 -0.78 -0.98
CA THR A 446 -39.95 -1.84 -2.00
C THR A 446 -40.05 -3.22 -1.36
N VAL A 447 -41.09 -3.98 -1.73
CA VAL A 447 -41.39 -5.32 -1.19
C VAL A 447 -40.22 -6.29 -1.37
N ASP A 448 -39.58 -6.30 -2.55
CA ASP A 448 -38.47 -7.22 -2.85
C ASP A 448 -37.20 -6.93 -2.02
N LEU A 449 -37.05 -5.73 -1.46
CA LEU A 449 -35.91 -5.38 -0.59
C LEU A 449 -36.22 -5.57 0.90
N LYS A 450 -37.47 -5.90 1.27
CA LYS A 450 -37.84 -6.14 2.66
C LYS A 450 -37.16 -7.41 3.17
N ARG A 451 -36.80 -7.39 4.45
CA ARG A 451 -36.10 -8.49 5.14
C ARG A 451 -36.77 -9.86 5.01
N GLU A 452 -38.10 -9.89 4.95
CA GLU A 452 -38.87 -11.12 4.77
C GLU A 452 -38.60 -11.81 3.43
N ASN A 453 -38.29 -11.00 2.39
CA ASN A 453 -38.03 -11.47 1.03
C ASN A 453 -36.55 -11.45 0.66
N TYR A 454 -35.71 -10.76 1.45
CA TYR A 454 -34.26 -10.66 1.25
C TYR A 454 -33.51 -10.82 2.60
N PRO A 455 -33.52 -12.02 3.21
CA PRO A 455 -32.97 -12.23 4.54
C PRO A 455 -31.44 -12.15 4.56
N VAL A 456 -30.88 -11.82 5.74
CA VAL A 456 -29.43 -11.78 5.96
C VAL A 456 -28.98 -13.12 6.56
N VAL A 457 -28.02 -13.78 5.91
CA VAL A 457 -27.56 -15.13 6.28
C VAL A 457 -26.03 -15.18 6.38
N PRO A 458 -25.45 -15.77 7.44
CA PRO A 458 -24.02 -16.04 7.51
C PRO A 458 -23.54 -16.99 6.42
N PHE A 459 -22.34 -16.74 5.90
CA PHE A 459 -21.76 -17.54 4.81
C PHE A 459 -21.67 -19.06 5.09
N HIS A 460 -21.29 -19.45 6.31
CA HIS A 460 -21.23 -20.87 6.69
C HIS A 460 -22.62 -21.55 6.65
N GLU A 461 -23.70 -20.84 6.96
CA GLU A 461 -25.07 -21.36 6.85
C GLU A 461 -25.51 -21.42 5.39
N TYR A 462 -25.25 -20.36 4.62
CA TYR A 462 -25.53 -20.29 3.19
C TYR A 462 -24.90 -21.46 2.42
N HIS A 463 -23.69 -21.86 2.77
CA HIS A 463 -23.03 -22.99 2.10
C HIS A 463 -23.76 -24.33 2.30
N LEU A 464 -24.41 -24.52 3.43
CA LEU A 464 -25.12 -25.75 3.81
C LEU A 464 -26.54 -25.84 3.21
N GLN A 465 -27.08 -24.72 2.70
CA GLN A 465 -28.42 -24.69 2.11
C GLN A 465 -28.49 -25.43 0.75
N PRO A 466 -29.66 -25.97 0.37
CA PRO A 466 -29.92 -26.49 -0.98
C PRO A 466 -29.86 -25.37 -2.04
N PRO A 467 -29.48 -25.66 -3.30
CA PRO A 467 -29.37 -24.66 -4.37
C PRO A 467 -30.64 -23.83 -4.61
N GLU A 468 -31.81 -24.40 -4.37
CA GLU A 468 -33.12 -23.74 -4.53
C GLU A 468 -33.34 -22.60 -3.51
N GLN A 469 -32.63 -22.61 -2.38
CA GLN A 469 -32.73 -21.60 -1.32
C GLN A 469 -31.64 -20.52 -1.43
N LYS A 470 -30.63 -20.71 -2.29
CA LYS A 470 -29.48 -19.79 -2.46
C LYS A 470 -29.76 -18.59 -3.36
N THR A 471 -30.98 -18.06 -3.33
CA THR A 471 -31.42 -16.95 -4.20
C THR A 471 -32.08 -15.88 -3.36
N PHE A 472 -31.83 -14.61 -3.69
CA PHE A 472 -32.42 -13.47 -2.98
C PHE A 472 -32.15 -13.52 -1.46
N GLU A 473 -30.89 -13.70 -1.08
CA GLU A 473 -30.39 -13.53 0.30
C GLU A 473 -29.19 -12.56 0.34
N ILE A 474 -28.98 -11.89 1.47
CA ILE A 474 -27.79 -11.09 1.75
C ILE A 474 -26.82 -11.96 2.54
N VAL A 475 -25.73 -12.39 1.91
CA VAL A 475 -24.73 -13.26 2.54
C VAL A 475 -23.65 -12.42 3.21
N THR A 476 -23.45 -12.58 4.52
CA THR A 476 -22.34 -11.94 5.26
C THR A 476 -21.13 -12.86 5.24
N TYR A 477 -20.01 -12.39 4.71
CA TYR A 477 -18.81 -13.19 4.54
C TYR A 477 -17.56 -12.42 5.00
N ALA A 478 -16.80 -12.99 5.94
CA ALA A 478 -15.46 -12.54 6.27
C ALA A 478 -14.54 -13.78 6.23
N PRO A 479 -13.68 -13.92 5.21
CA PRO A 479 -12.89 -15.15 5.04
C PRO A 479 -12.01 -15.47 6.25
N GLY A 480 -11.51 -14.45 6.96
CA GLY A 480 -10.72 -14.63 8.17
C GLY A 480 -11.46 -15.30 9.35
N LEU A 481 -12.78 -15.41 9.30
CA LEU A 481 -13.58 -16.13 10.31
C LEU A 481 -13.68 -17.63 10.03
N GLU A 482 -13.67 -18.03 8.75
CA GLU A 482 -13.92 -19.41 8.31
C GLU A 482 -12.74 -20.37 8.55
N GLY A 483 -11.53 -19.84 8.76
CA GLY A 483 -10.32 -20.64 9.03
C GLY A 483 -9.88 -21.52 7.84
N LYS A 484 -10.28 -21.16 6.63
CA LYS A 484 -9.94 -21.84 5.37
C LYS A 484 -9.40 -20.83 4.36
N PHE A 485 -8.85 -21.32 3.25
CA PHE A 485 -8.48 -20.43 2.14
C PHE A 485 -9.71 -19.65 1.65
N PRO A 486 -9.58 -18.33 1.44
CA PRO A 486 -10.68 -17.52 0.91
C PRO A 486 -11.08 -18.03 -0.48
N ILE A 487 -12.37 -17.94 -0.79
CA ILE A 487 -12.84 -18.04 -2.17
C ILE A 487 -12.11 -17.00 -3.04
N GLY A 488 -11.72 -17.39 -4.26
CA GLY A 488 -11.05 -16.52 -5.23
C GLY A 488 -11.75 -15.17 -5.39
N GLY A 489 -10.95 -14.09 -5.40
CA GLY A 489 -11.41 -12.70 -5.45
C GLY A 489 -11.74 -12.05 -4.09
N PHE A 490 -11.90 -12.82 -3.01
CA PHE A 490 -12.12 -12.28 -1.66
C PHE A 490 -10.84 -12.25 -0.81
N LYS A 491 -10.69 -11.22 0.02
CA LYS A 491 -9.51 -10.99 0.87
C LYS A 491 -9.79 -11.33 2.32
N ALA A 492 -8.83 -11.96 2.99
CA ALA A 492 -9.00 -12.42 4.37
C ALA A 492 -9.10 -11.29 5.42
N ASP A 493 -8.57 -10.11 5.11
CA ASP A 493 -8.60 -8.90 5.95
C ASP A 493 -9.78 -7.96 5.66
N SER A 494 -10.75 -8.41 4.85
CA SER A 494 -11.95 -7.67 4.47
C SER A 494 -13.23 -8.35 4.97
N CYS A 495 -14.30 -7.57 5.10
CA CYS A 495 -15.67 -8.08 5.33
C CYS A 495 -16.55 -7.79 4.10
N TYR A 496 -17.46 -8.70 3.79
CA TYR A 496 -18.28 -8.64 2.59
C TYR A 496 -19.77 -8.80 2.91
N LEU A 497 -20.60 -8.04 2.20
CA LEU A 497 -22.04 -8.24 2.11
C LEU A 497 -22.37 -8.55 0.65
N ILE A 498 -22.84 -9.76 0.38
CA ILE A 498 -23.11 -10.25 -0.97
C ILE A 498 -24.63 -10.29 -1.15
N PHE A 499 -25.16 -9.38 -1.95
CA PHE A 499 -26.57 -9.33 -2.30
C PHE A 499 -26.81 -10.29 -3.47
N LYS A 500 -27.22 -11.53 -3.16
CA LYS A 500 -27.41 -12.59 -4.15
C LYS A 500 -28.51 -12.23 -5.13
N ASP A 501 -28.25 -12.42 -6.43
CA ASP A 501 -29.21 -12.16 -7.52
C ASP A 501 -29.76 -10.73 -7.60
N PHE A 502 -29.06 -9.76 -7.00
CA PHE A 502 -29.48 -8.36 -6.96
C PHE A 502 -29.80 -7.80 -8.35
N TYR A 503 -28.99 -8.13 -9.37
CA TYR A 503 -29.21 -7.59 -10.71
C TYR A 503 -30.49 -8.10 -11.38
N LYS A 504 -31.03 -9.25 -10.97
CA LYS A 504 -32.36 -9.70 -11.42
C LYS A 504 -33.45 -8.78 -10.88
N ILE A 505 -33.36 -8.38 -9.61
CA ILE A 505 -34.26 -7.40 -8.99
C ILE A 505 -34.09 -6.04 -9.67
N TYR A 506 -32.84 -5.56 -9.80
CA TYR A 506 -32.55 -4.28 -10.44
C TYR A 506 -33.13 -4.18 -11.85
N ASN A 507 -32.92 -5.21 -12.70
CA ASN A 507 -33.43 -5.23 -14.07
C ASN A 507 -34.96 -5.26 -14.12
N LYS A 508 -35.63 -5.97 -13.20
CA LYS A 508 -37.09 -5.97 -13.06
C LYS A 508 -37.63 -4.56 -12.84
N TYR A 509 -37.03 -3.77 -11.96
CA TYR A 509 -37.47 -2.41 -11.67
C TYR A 509 -36.98 -1.37 -12.69
N ALA A 510 -35.80 -1.55 -13.29
CA ALA A 510 -35.27 -0.66 -14.32
C ALA A 510 -36.11 -0.68 -15.61
N ALA A 511 -36.77 -1.81 -15.91
CA ALA A 511 -37.71 -1.91 -17.02
C ALA A 511 -39.02 -1.13 -16.77
N LEU A 512 -39.36 -0.84 -15.51
CA LEU A 512 -40.57 -0.13 -15.13
C LEU A 512 -40.33 1.39 -15.12
N LYS A 513 -41.25 2.17 -15.70
CA LYS A 513 -41.19 3.65 -15.71
C LYS A 513 -42.29 4.27 -14.83
N ASN A 514 -42.58 3.64 -13.70
CA ASN A 514 -43.70 3.99 -12.81
C ASN A 514 -43.20 4.41 -11.41
N GLU A 515 -44.13 4.76 -10.51
CA GLU A 515 -43.81 5.16 -9.13
C GLU A 515 -43.05 4.07 -8.36
N THR A 516 -43.30 2.78 -8.63
CA THR A 516 -42.57 1.68 -7.97
C THR A 516 -41.09 1.65 -8.34
N ALA A 517 -40.73 2.00 -9.57
CA ALA A 517 -39.33 2.12 -9.97
C ALA A 517 -38.65 3.32 -9.30
N ARG A 518 -39.40 4.39 -9.03
CA ARG A 518 -38.89 5.56 -8.31
C ARG A 518 -38.60 5.23 -6.85
N ALA A 519 -39.53 4.56 -6.17
CA ALA A 519 -39.35 4.08 -4.80
C ALA A 519 -38.14 3.14 -4.68
N PHE A 520 -37.98 2.18 -5.59
CA PHE A 520 -36.81 1.30 -5.62
C PHE A 520 -35.48 2.06 -5.77
N ASN A 521 -35.43 3.04 -6.66
CA ASN A 521 -34.22 3.86 -6.84
C ASN A 521 -33.90 4.72 -5.60
N GLU A 522 -34.92 5.15 -4.86
CA GLU A 522 -34.75 5.87 -3.59
C GLU A 522 -34.24 4.92 -2.49
N ASP A 523 -34.86 3.75 -2.34
CA ASP A 523 -34.41 2.70 -1.41
C ASP A 523 -32.95 2.28 -1.71
N LEU A 524 -32.60 2.10 -2.99
CA LEU A 524 -31.24 1.75 -3.40
C LEU A 524 -30.23 2.84 -3.05
N LYS A 525 -30.58 4.12 -3.27
CA LYS A 525 -29.73 5.25 -2.87
C LYS A 525 -29.54 5.30 -1.35
N GLN A 526 -30.60 5.03 -0.58
CA GLN A 526 -30.51 4.98 0.88
C GLN A 526 -29.62 3.82 1.35
N LEU A 527 -29.79 2.62 0.78
CA LEU A 527 -28.95 1.46 1.08
C LEU A 527 -27.48 1.73 0.75
N MET A 528 -27.20 2.25 -0.45
CA MET A 528 -25.84 2.60 -0.86
C MET A 528 -25.25 3.66 0.07
N GLY A 529 -26.00 4.71 0.40
CA GLY A 529 -25.55 5.75 1.32
C GLY A 529 -25.24 5.22 2.72
N LEU A 530 -26.11 4.35 3.26
CA LEU A 530 -25.95 3.73 4.57
C LEU A 530 -24.68 2.89 4.65
N LEU A 531 -24.40 2.07 3.63
CA LEU A 531 -23.22 1.21 3.59
C LEU A 531 -21.94 2.02 3.29
N GLN A 532 -22.00 3.00 2.38
CA GLN A 532 -20.86 3.89 2.07
C GLN A 532 -20.42 4.71 3.28
N GLN A 533 -21.36 5.20 4.11
CA GLN A 533 -21.04 5.89 5.37
C GLN A 533 -20.23 5.00 6.33
N GLN A 534 -20.39 3.68 6.25
CA GLN A 534 -19.62 2.72 7.05
C GLN A 534 -18.29 2.33 6.40
N GLY A 535 -17.97 2.88 5.23
CA GLY A 535 -16.74 2.59 4.49
C GLY A 535 -16.85 1.43 3.51
N PHE A 536 -18.05 0.85 3.30
CA PHE A 536 -18.23 -0.18 2.30
C PHE A 536 -18.15 0.40 0.88
N GLN A 537 -17.47 -0.34 0.01
CA GLN A 537 -17.33 -0.05 -1.41
C GLN A 537 -18.17 -1.06 -2.21
N ALA A 538 -19.07 -0.57 -3.05
CA ALA A 538 -19.96 -1.41 -3.84
C ALA A 538 -19.38 -1.68 -5.23
N TYR A 539 -19.47 -2.92 -5.68
CA TYR A 539 -19.13 -3.30 -7.05
C TYR A 539 -19.99 -4.47 -7.54
N PRO A 540 -20.21 -4.58 -8.86
CA PRO A 540 -20.84 -5.76 -9.44
C PRO A 540 -20.01 -7.01 -9.12
N GLY A 541 -20.65 -8.13 -8.79
CA GLY A 541 -19.96 -9.41 -8.63
C GLY A 541 -19.26 -9.87 -9.92
N ALA A 542 -19.71 -9.40 -11.08
CA ALA A 542 -19.04 -9.59 -12.37
C ALA A 542 -17.79 -8.69 -12.60
N ALA A 543 -17.56 -7.67 -11.77
CA ALA A 543 -16.51 -6.66 -11.98
C ALA A 543 -15.13 -7.05 -11.42
N LEU A 544 -15.06 -8.13 -10.64
CA LEU A 544 -13.82 -8.66 -10.07
C LEU A 544 -13.67 -10.11 -10.48
N HIS A 545 -12.46 -10.64 -10.32
CA HIS A 545 -12.02 -12.04 -10.47
C HIS A 545 -12.79 -13.04 -9.59
N LEU A 546 -14.08 -12.81 -9.35
CA LEU A 546 -15.02 -13.62 -8.61
C LEU A 546 -15.56 -14.72 -9.53
N SER A 547 -15.87 -15.86 -8.92
CA SER A 547 -16.40 -17.02 -9.66
C SER A 547 -17.74 -16.71 -10.35
N ARG A 548 -18.10 -17.52 -11.36
CA ARG A 548 -19.40 -17.40 -12.07
C ARG A 548 -20.62 -17.40 -11.14
N GLU A 549 -20.49 -17.96 -9.92
CA GLU A 549 -21.55 -17.96 -8.91
C GLU A 549 -22.00 -16.54 -8.51
N PHE A 550 -21.13 -15.54 -8.67
CA PHE A 550 -21.37 -14.16 -8.23
C PHE A 550 -21.76 -13.20 -9.37
N GLN A 551 -21.92 -13.67 -10.61
CA GLN A 551 -22.13 -12.78 -11.77
C GLN A 551 -23.37 -11.88 -11.65
N ASN A 552 -24.45 -12.36 -11.02
CA ASN A 552 -25.70 -11.61 -10.86
C ASN A 552 -25.80 -10.87 -9.52
N ASP A 553 -24.72 -10.84 -8.75
CA ASP A 553 -24.72 -10.32 -7.38
C ASP A 553 -24.19 -8.89 -7.32
N LEU A 554 -24.61 -8.15 -6.30
CA LEU A 554 -23.98 -6.89 -5.90
C LEU A 554 -23.16 -7.14 -4.63
N VAL A 555 -21.87 -6.81 -4.67
CA VAL A 555 -20.95 -7.07 -3.55
C VAL A 555 -20.55 -5.74 -2.93
N PHE A 556 -20.65 -5.66 -1.60
CA PHE A 556 -20.09 -4.57 -0.82
C PHE A 556 -18.88 -5.09 -0.03
N GLU A 557 -17.71 -4.47 -0.21
CA GLU A 557 -16.48 -4.77 0.52
C GLU A 557 -16.17 -3.67 1.52
N LEU A 558 -15.93 -4.05 2.78
CA LEU A 558 -15.26 -3.21 3.77
C LEU A 558 -13.79 -3.66 3.86
N PRO A 559 -12.86 -2.94 3.21
CA PRO A 559 -11.46 -3.36 3.13
C PRO A 559 -10.67 -3.06 4.41
N GLN A 560 -9.63 -3.85 4.66
CA GLN A 560 -8.59 -3.58 5.67
C GLN A 560 -9.12 -3.33 7.08
N VAL A 561 -10.07 -4.15 7.53
CA VAL A 561 -10.80 -3.96 8.81
C VAL A 561 -9.85 -4.03 10.03
N ILE A 562 -8.75 -4.78 9.91
CA ILE A 562 -7.79 -5.04 10.99
C ILE A 562 -6.77 -3.90 11.12
N GLU A 563 -6.46 -3.22 10.02
CA GLU A 563 -5.36 -2.26 9.91
C GLU A 563 -5.47 -1.09 10.91
N PRO A 564 -6.64 -0.44 11.11
CA PRO A 564 -6.74 0.65 12.08
C PRO A 564 -6.35 0.24 13.50
N MET A 565 -6.65 -0.99 13.92
CA MET A 565 -6.29 -1.51 15.25
C MET A 565 -4.80 -1.77 15.37
N ILE A 566 -4.18 -2.33 14.33
CA ILE A 566 -2.73 -2.55 14.28
C ILE A 566 -1.99 -1.21 14.36
N VAL A 567 -2.36 -0.24 13.52
CA VAL A 567 -1.72 1.08 13.50
C VAL A 567 -1.96 1.84 14.81
N ALA A 568 -3.15 1.72 15.41
CA ALA A 568 -3.44 2.32 16.73
C ALA A 568 -2.58 1.75 17.86
N SER A 569 -2.11 0.51 17.74
CA SER A 569 -1.16 -0.06 18.71
C SER A 569 0.19 0.65 18.69
N ARG A 570 0.58 1.25 17.56
CA ARG A 570 1.90 1.84 17.25
C ARG A 570 3.07 0.85 17.30
N GLU A 571 2.78 -0.43 17.44
CA GLU A 571 3.78 -1.50 17.40
C GLU A 571 3.97 -1.99 15.96
N ALA A 572 5.10 -2.63 15.68
CA ALA A 572 5.41 -3.20 14.36
C ALA A 572 4.80 -4.61 14.21
N PHE A 573 3.47 -4.73 14.33
CA PHE A 573 2.78 -5.98 14.01
C PHE A 573 2.90 -6.28 12.52
N GLN A 574 3.16 -7.55 12.20
CA GLN A 574 3.15 -8.06 10.84
C GLN A 574 1.88 -8.87 10.59
N LEU A 575 1.18 -8.57 9.49
CA LEU A 575 0.02 -9.31 9.02
C LEU A 575 0.44 -10.17 7.81
N LYS A 576 0.72 -11.46 8.05
CA LYS A 576 1.17 -12.42 7.03
C LYS A 576 0.31 -13.69 7.08
N GLY A 577 0.51 -14.60 6.12
CA GLY A 577 -0.21 -15.86 6.06
C GLY A 577 -1.70 -15.66 5.79
N SER A 578 -2.57 -16.37 6.50
CA SER A 578 -4.03 -16.26 6.33
C SER A 578 -4.61 -14.90 6.74
N LYS A 579 -3.79 -13.99 7.31
CA LYS A 579 -4.21 -12.70 7.88
C LYS A 579 -5.28 -12.82 8.98
N THR A 580 -5.44 -14.00 9.57
CA THR A 580 -6.36 -14.24 10.70
C THR A 580 -5.78 -13.76 12.04
N PHE A 581 -4.47 -13.56 12.09
CA PHE A 581 -3.76 -12.97 13.22
C PHE A 581 -2.57 -12.13 12.72
N ALA A 582 -2.18 -11.15 13.51
CA ALA A 582 -0.95 -10.41 13.34
C ALA A 582 0.04 -10.80 14.46
N PHE A 583 1.34 -10.67 14.23
CA PHE A 583 2.34 -11.00 15.25
C PHE A 583 3.36 -9.88 15.41
N LEU A 584 3.75 -9.64 16.66
CA LEU A 584 4.81 -8.72 17.05
C LEU A 584 6.02 -9.55 17.50
N GLU A 585 7.14 -9.36 16.83
CA GLU A 585 8.41 -10.01 17.17
C GLU A 585 9.02 -9.38 18.42
N LEU A 586 9.42 -10.22 19.38
CA LEU A 586 10.05 -9.82 20.64
C LEU A 586 11.41 -10.49 20.78
N SER A 587 12.49 -9.70 20.78
CA SER A 587 13.85 -10.19 20.98
C SER A 587 14.29 -10.11 22.45
N ASP A 588 14.58 -8.91 22.93
CA ASP A 588 15.17 -8.65 24.24
C ASP A 588 14.68 -7.33 24.85
N VAL A 589 15.06 -7.09 26.10
CA VAL A 589 14.67 -5.89 26.85
C VAL A 589 15.22 -4.63 26.18
N ARG A 590 16.44 -4.69 25.63
CA ARG A 590 17.05 -3.57 24.90
C ARG A 590 16.18 -3.13 23.73
N GLN A 591 15.82 -4.05 22.85
CA GLN A 591 14.96 -3.78 21.70
C GLN A 591 13.62 -3.22 22.17
N ARG A 592 13.04 -3.76 23.24
CA ARG A 592 11.77 -3.24 23.77
C ARG A 592 11.85 -1.80 24.27
N ILE A 593 12.92 -1.42 24.97
CA ILE A 593 13.14 -0.04 25.43
C ILE A 593 13.24 0.90 24.22
N LEU A 594 14.00 0.51 23.18
CA LEU A 594 14.14 1.29 21.95
C LEU A 594 12.80 1.48 21.24
N THR A 595 12.00 0.41 21.11
CA THR A 595 10.65 0.48 20.52
C THR A 595 9.75 1.41 21.33
N GLN A 596 9.75 1.33 22.66
CA GLN A 596 8.95 2.23 23.50
C GLN A 596 9.36 3.70 23.32
N ASN A 597 10.67 3.97 23.26
CA ASN A 597 11.16 5.33 23.04
C ASN A 597 10.75 5.86 21.65
N GLN A 598 10.76 5.02 20.62
CA GLN A 598 10.27 5.35 19.28
C GLN A 598 8.78 5.66 19.27
N ILE A 599 7.95 4.85 19.95
CA ILE A 599 6.50 5.08 20.07
C ILE A 599 6.22 6.43 20.73
N GLU A 600 6.84 6.71 21.88
CA GLU A 600 6.67 7.98 22.59
C GLU A 600 7.17 9.18 21.75
N SER A 601 8.24 9.01 20.95
CA SER A 601 8.69 10.04 20.02
C SER A 601 7.67 10.31 18.91
N LYS A 602 7.06 9.27 18.33
CA LYS A 602 6.02 9.41 17.29
C LYS A 602 4.76 10.08 17.83
N GLU A 603 4.31 9.71 19.04
CA GLU A 603 3.18 10.38 19.71
C GLU A 603 3.44 11.87 19.92
N GLN A 604 4.65 12.23 20.37
CA GLN A 604 5.03 13.64 20.51
C GLN A 604 5.06 14.36 19.17
N GLU A 605 5.61 13.74 18.12
CA GLU A 605 5.66 14.31 16.78
C GLU A 605 4.27 14.60 16.22
N GLU A 606 3.28 13.75 16.48
CA GLU A 606 1.91 13.96 16.04
C GLU A 606 1.20 15.09 16.78
N LEU A 607 1.39 15.19 18.11
CA LEU A 607 0.85 16.32 18.89
C LEU A 607 1.41 17.66 18.41
N LEU A 608 2.69 17.62 18.05
CA LEU A 608 3.44 18.72 17.48
C LEU A 608 2.89 19.13 16.10
N ARG A 609 2.69 18.18 15.17
CA ARG A 609 2.01 18.43 13.88
C ARG A 609 0.61 19.01 14.08
N ALA A 610 -0.17 18.50 15.02
CA ALA A 610 -1.50 19.04 15.30
C ALA A 610 -1.44 20.50 15.79
N ASN A 611 -0.42 20.86 16.58
CA ASN A 611 -0.20 22.23 17.04
C ASN A 611 0.21 23.16 15.88
N ASP A 612 1.05 22.67 14.99
CA ASP A 612 1.52 23.44 13.82
C ASP A 612 0.38 23.68 12.84
N LEU A 613 -0.41 22.64 12.54
CA LEU A 613 -1.60 22.74 11.70
C LEU A 613 -2.62 23.75 12.26
N TYR A 614 -2.82 23.75 13.59
CA TYR A 614 -3.64 24.76 14.25
C TYR A 614 -3.07 26.16 14.02
N ASN A 615 -1.80 26.41 14.33
CA ASN A 615 -1.22 27.74 14.17
C ASN A 615 -1.25 28.21 12.71
N ALA A 616 -0.97 27.32 11.76
CA ALA A 616 -1.04 27.59 10.32
C ALA A 616 -2.46 27.99 9.91
N SER A 617 -3.48 27.27 10.39
CA SER A 617 -4.89 27.59 10.12
C SER A 617 -5.32 28.97 10.64
N GLN A 618 -4.75 29.41 11.76
CA GLN A 618 -5.10 30.71 12.37
C GLN A 618 -4.45 31.90 11.66
N ILE A 619 -3.33 31.68 10.95
CA ILE A 619 -2.52 32.74 10.33
C ILE A 619 -2.80 32.88 8.82
N ASP A 620 -3.59 31.97 8.24
CA ASP A 620 -3.95 31.99 6.82
C ASP A 620 -4.70 33.28 6.42
N PRO A 621 -4.11 34.12 5.52
CA PRO A 621 -4.70 35.39 5.11
C PRO A 621 -6.02 35.24 4.35
N THR A 622 -6.29 34.06 3.77
CA THR A 622 -7.53 33.79 3.03
C THR A 622 -8.69 33.35 3.91
N GLN A 623 -8.44 33.06 5.20
CA GLN A 623 -9.38 32.51 6.19
C GLN A 623 -10.08 31.20 5.77
N ARG A 624 -9.64 30.55 4.69
CA ARG A 624 -10.28 29.33 4.16
C ARG A 624 -10.00 28.10 5.00
N THR A 625 -8.87 28.10 5.71
CA THR A 625 -8.40 26.99 6.52
C THR A 625 -8.69 27.18 8.01
N TYR A 626 -9.30 28.30 8.41
CA TYR A 626 -9.48 28.67 9.82
C TYR A 626 -10.16 27.59 10.68
N PHE A 627 -11.04 26.78 10.07
CA PHE A 627 -11.76 25.69 10.73
C PHE A 627 -11.15 24.30 10.48
N ASP A 628 -9.98 24.20 9.87
CA ASP A 628 -9.39 22.91 9.49
C ASP A 628 -8.82 22.15 10.68
N ALA A 629 -8.31 22.86 11.69
CA ALA A 629 -7.71 22.24 12.87
C ALA A 629 -8.06 23.01 14.15
N PRO A 630 -8.52 22.34 15.21
CA PRO A 630 -8.72 22.96 16.52
C PRO A 630 -7.43 23.05 17.31
N LYS A 631 -7.46 23.84 18.38
CA LYS A 631 -6.34 23.92 19.32
C LYS A 631 -6.07 22.52 19.91
N PRO A 632 -4.80 22.09 20.02
CA PRO A 632 -4.45 20.83 20.65
C PRO A 632 -4.99 20.73 22.08
N THR A 633 -5.48 19.54 22.43
CA THR A 633 -6.08 19.25 23.76
C THR A 633 -5.02 19.11 24.85
N ARG A 634 -3.77 18.86 24.46
CA ARG A 634 -2.61 18.73 25.36
C ARG A 634 -1.55 19.76 25.01
N SER A 635 -0.80 20.20 26.02
CA SER A 635 0.36 21.07 25.80
C SER A 635 1.54 20.24 25.28
N ALA A 636 2.03 20.59 24.10
CA ALA A 636 3.20 19.95 23.49
C ALA A 636 4.45 20.04 24.39
N LEU A 637 4.67 21.18 25.05
CA LEU A 637 5.81 21.40 25.95
C LEU A 637 5.78 20.46 27.17
N TRP A 638 4.63 20.40 27.86
CA TRP A 638 4.48 19.55 29.05
C TRP A 638 4.57 18.07 28.70
N ASN A 639 3.94 17.64 27.60
CA ASN A 639 4.01 16.26 27.16
C ASN A 639 5.46 15.85 26.86
N ASN A 640 6.20 16.73 26.17
CA ASN A 640 7.60 16.50 25.84
C ASN A 640 8.50 16.46 27.07
N LEU A 641 8.27 17.33 28.07
CA LEU A 641 8.97 17.29 29.35
C LEU A 641 8.76 15.94 30.04
N VAL A 642 7.51 15.46 30.11
CA VAL A 642 7.19 14.17 30.73
C VAL A 642 7.85 13.00 29.99
N ILE A 643 7.80 12.99 28.66
CA ILE A 643 8.45 11.96 27.83
C ILE A 643 9.97 11.98 28.03
N SER A 644 10.57 13.16 28.03
CA SER A 644 12.00 13.38 28.20
C SER A 644 12.49 12.88 29.57
N VAL A 645 11.76 13.19 30.64
CA VAL A 645 12.05 12.67 31.98
C VAL A 645 11.92 11.13 32.03
N LYS A 646 10.86 10.57 31.44
CA LYS A 646 10.68 9.11 31.38
C LYS A 646 11.84 8.41 30.65
N LYS A 647 12.25 8.93 29.49
CA LYS A 647 13.36 8.38 28.68
C LYS A 647 14.70 8.46 29.42
N TYR A 648 14.93 9.57 30.13
CA TYR A 648 16.12 9.75 30.96
C TYR A 648 16.23 8.67 32.04
N PHE A 649 15.15 8.41 32.79
CA PHE A 649 15.14 7.36 33.83
C PHE A 649 15.07 5.94 33.28
N ARG A 650 14.60 5.74 32.04
CA ARG A 650 14.66 4.45 31.33
C ARG A 650 16.07 4.13 30.82
N GLY A 651 16.95 5.13 30.77
CA GLY A 651 18.34 4.99 30.39
C GLY A 651 18.60 5.12 28.89
N ASP A 652 17.93 6.02 28.17
CA ASP A 652 18.30 6.26 26.77
C ASP A 652 19.70 6.90 26.68
N ASP A 653 20.71 6.10 26.30
CA ASP A 653 22.11 6.51 26.20
C ASP A 653 22.36 7.54 25.08
N ARG A 654 21.40 7.69 24.16
CA ARG A 654 21.44 8.65 23.05
C ARG A 654 20.98 10.05 23.43
N LYS A 655 20.43 10.26 24.64
CA LYS A 655 19.91 11.57 25.07
C LYS A 655 20.57 12.06 26.36
N VAL A 656 21.64 12.84 26.20
CA VAL A 656 21.88 13.95 27.14
C VAL A 656 20.77 14.96 26.90
N LEU A 657 19.78 15.01 27.80
CA LEU A 657 18.63 15.93 27.76
C LEU A 657 19.10 17.37 27.47
N LYS A 658 18.87 17.85 26.24
CA LYS A 658 19.14 19.21 25.80
C LYS A 658 17.92 20.07 26.13
N TRP A 659 17.72 20.44 27.40
CA TRP A 659 16.50 21.10 27.87
C TRP A 659 15.93 22.20 26.97
N GLY A 660 16.74 23.05 26.31
CA GLY A 660 16.20 24.06 25.37
C GLY A 660 15.53 23.45 24.13
N LEU A 661 16.23 22.56 23.43
CA LEU A 661 15.76 21.90 22.20
C LEU A 661 14.74 20.80 22.52
N ASP A 662 15.06 19.94 23.50
CA ASP A 662 14.22 18.82 23.91
C ASP A 662 12.96 19.26 24.66
N LEU A 663 12.84 20.49 25.19
CA LEU A 663 11.56 20.96 25.74
C LEU A 663 10.68 21.64 24.69
N SER A 664 11.28 22.43 23.78
CA SER A 664 10.55 23.09 22.69
C SER A 664 10.02 22.12 21.63
N GLY A 665 10.40 20.84 21.68
CA GLY A 665 10.01 19.84 20.68
C GLY A 665 10.92 19.84 19.45
N GLY A 666 12.11 20.42 19.59
CA GLY A 666 13.10 20.47 18.52
C GLY A 666 13.65 19.10 18.14
N LYS A 667 14.10 18.98 16.90
CA LYS A 667 14.62 17.74 16.30
C LYS A 667 16.10 17.89 15.99
N THR A 668 16.89 16.88 16.28
CA THR A 668 18.28 16.77 15.81
C THR A 668 18.34 15.79 14.65
N VAL A 669 18.90 16.20 13.52
CA VAL A 669 19.18 15.33 12.38
C VAL A 669 20.67 15.23 12.19
N GLU A 670 21.14 14.00 12.07
CA GLU A 670 22.51 13.69 11.66
C GLU A 670 22.50 13.31 10.18
N ILE A 671 23.28 14.04 9.39
CA ILE A 671 23.43 13.83 7.94
C ILE A 671 24.86 13.41 7.67
N GLN A 672 25.02 12.29 6.98
CA GLN A 672 26.30 11.91 6.40
C GLN A 672 26.31 12.30 4.92
N LEU A 673 27.25 13.16 4.52
CA LEU A 673 27.43 13.51 3.11
C LEU A 673 28.14 12.35 2.40
N LYS A 674 27.59 11.94 1.26
CA LYS A 674 28.22 10.97 0.34
C LYS A 674 28.60 11.69 -0.94
N ASP A 675 29.76 11.34 -1.48
CA ASP A 675 30.19 11.78 -2.80
C ASP A 675 29.40 11.05 -3.90
N PRO A 676 29.51 11.47 -5.18
CA PRO A 676 28.85 10.80 -6.30
C PRO A 676 29.22 9.32 -6.48
N SER A 677 30.27 8.84 -5.81
CA SER A 677 30.68 7.43 -5.80
C SER A 677 30.14 6.63 -4.61
N GLY A 678 29.28 7.26 -3.79
CA GLY A 678 28.65 6.65 -2.61
C GLY A 678 29.55 6.57 -1.38
N LYS A 679 30.76 7.15 -1.42
CA LYS A 679 31.70 7.18 -0.29
C LYS A 679 31.47 8.39 0.59
N THR A 680 31.68 8.23 1.89
CA THR A 680 31.52 9.32 2.87
C THR A 680 32.49 10.46 2.56
N VAL A 681 31.97 11.68 2.47
CA VAL A 681 32.76 12.90 2.32
C VAL A 681 33.45 13.19 3.64
N THR A 682 34.77 13.11 3.66
CA THR A 682 35.60 13.40 4.84
C THR A 682 36.34 14.74 4.73
N ASN A 683 36.27 15.41 3.58
CA ASN A 683 36.97 16.66 3.33
C ASN A 683 36.26 17.85 4.01
N GLU A 684 36.99 18.59 4.85
CA GLU A 684 36.45 19.70 5.62
C GLU A 684 35.89 20.84 4.76
N PHE A 685 36.46 21.09 3.57
CA PHE A 685 35.97 22.12 2.65
C PHE A 685 34.58 21.74 2.09
N ASP A 686 34.43 20.50 1.65
CA ASP A 686 33.18 19.97 1.08
C ASP A 686 32.10 19.83 2.15
N LEU A 687 32.48 19.47 3.38
CA LEU A 687 31.58 19.47 4.54
C LEU A 687 31.09 20.88 4.86
N LYS A 688 31.98 21.89 4.87
CA LYS A 688 31.60 23.30 5.08
C LYS A 688 30.71 23.84 3.95
N GLN A 689 30.95 23.41 2.72
CA GLN A 689 30.10 23.73 1.57
C GLN A 689 28.70 23.13 1.75
N GLY A 690 28.60 21.84 2.11
CA GLY A 690 27.33 21.17 2.38
C GLY A 690 26.58 21.77 3.58
N VAL A 691 27.28 22.21 4.63
CA VAL A 691 26.70 22.97 5.75
C VAL A 691 26.07 24.28 5.26
N ASN A 692 26.80 25.08 4.48
CA ASN A 692 26.28 26.35 3.95
C ASN A 692 25.09 26.13 3.02
N GLU A 693 25.11 25.05 2.24
CA GLU A 693 24.01 24.67 1.38
C GLU A 693 22.76 24.27 2.17
N LEU A 694 22.91 23.38 3.15
CA LEU A 694 21.83 22.96 4.04
C LEU A 694 21.27 24.14 4.83
N PHE A 695 22.12 25.02 5.36
CA PHE A 695 21.72 26.25 6.05
C PHE A 695 20.84 27.14 5.18
N ASN A 696 21.29 27.41 3.95
CA ASN A 696 20.57 28.25 3.00
C ASN A 696 19.26 27.61 2.54
N ARG A 697 19.22 26.28 2.37
CA ARG A 697 18.01 25.53 1.98
C ARG A 697 16.96 25.55 3.10
N VAL A 698 17.39 25.35 4.34
CA VAL A 698 16.52 25.33 5.52
C VAL A 698 15.96 26.73 5.82
N ASN A 699 16.78 27.78 5.75
CA ASN A 699 16.32 29.16 5.89
C ASN A 699 15.29 29.56 4.81
N LYS A 700 15.44 29.07 3.57
CA LYS A 700 14.51 29.34 2.46
C LYS A 700 13.10 28.74 2.67
N MET A 701 12.95 27.79 3.60
CA MET A 701 11.65 27.22 3.97
C MET A 701 11.01 27.90 5.19
N GLY A 702 11.53 29.07 5.60
CA GLY A 702 10.94 29.86 6.69
C GLY A 702 11.35 29.40 8.09
N VAL A 703 12.38 28.54 8.19
CA VAL A 703 12.91 28.09 9.48
C VAL A 703 13.97 29.07 9.96
N SER A 704 13.61 29.94 10.90
CA SER A 704 14.60 30.73 11.63
C SER A 704 15.25 29.89 12.74
N GLU A 705 16.55 30.13 13.00
CA GLU A 705 17.30 29.59 14.15
C GLU A 705 17.74 28.11 14.10
N VAL A 706 18.03 27.55 12.92
CA VAL A 706 18.65 26.21 12.84
C VAL A 706 20.12 26.26 13.21
N SER A 707 20.51 25.48 14.22
CA SER A 707 21.91 25.31 14.60
C SER A 707 22.51 24.17 13.79
N ILE A 708 23.57 24.46 13.03
CA ILE A 708 24.29 23.45 12.24
C ILE A 708 25.72 23.35 12.77
N ARG A 709 26.16 22.12 13.05
CA ARG A 709 27.54 21.82 13.44
C ARG A 709 28.05 20.59 12.73
N ILE A 710 29.37 20.46 12.63
CA ILE A 710 30.04 19.29 12.07
C ILE A 710 30.57 18.46 13.24
N GLU A 711 30.23 17.17 13.29
CA GLU A 711 30.80 16.20 14.23
C GLU A 711 31.42 15.06 13.40
N GLY A 712 32.76 15.05 13.29
CA GLY A 712 33.48 14.11 12.45
C GLY A 712 33.19 14.31 10.95
N SER A 713 32.68 13.26 10.29
CA SER A 713 32.22 13.28 8.88
C SER A 713 30.74 13.63 8.72
N ASN A 714 30.04 13.92 9.83
CA ASN A 714 28.60 14.08 9.85
C ASN A 714 28.23 15.53 10.15
N ILE A 715 27.18 16.01 9.49
CA ILE A 715 26.57 17.32 9.71
C ILE A 715 25.35 17.13 10.60
N ILE A 716 25.35 17.81 11.74
CA ILE A 716 24.24 17.78 12.68
C ILE A 716 23.45 19.08 12.59
N LEU A 717 22.16 18.97 12.32
CA LEU A 717 21.20 20.07 12.34
C LEU A 717 20.27 19.94 13.54
N ASP A 718 20.24 20.96 14.39
CA ASP A 718 19.25 21.10 15.45
C ASP A 718 18.18 22.10 15.00
N PHE A 719 16.96 21.60 14.81
CA PHE A 719 15.77 22.38 14.45
C PHE A 719 14.97 22.73 15.71
N PRO A 720 14.70 24.01 15.99
CA PRO A 720 13.81 24.38 17.08
C PRO A 720 12.35 24.07 16.73
N GLY A 721 11.63 23.40 17.64
CA GLY A 721 10.23 23.00 17.46
C GLY A 721 10.00 21.86 16.46
N SER A 722 8.77 21.33 16.41
CA SER A 722 8.29 20.71 15.18
C SER A 722 7.91 21.82 14.24
N GLN A 723 8.20 21.59 12.98
CA GLN A 723 7.37 22.15 11.93
C GLN A 723 6.51 20.97 11.47
N ASP A 724 5.43 21.24 10.73
CA ASP A 724 4.50 20.24 10.15
C ASP A 724 5.18 19.17 9.26
N ILE A 725 6.49 19.24 9.17
CA ILE A 725 7.41 18.49 8.35
C ILE A 725 8.43 17.83 9.33
N SER A 726 8.59 16.51 9.28
CA SER A 726 9.68 15.87 10.06
C SER A 726 11.02 16.48 9.64
N ALA A 727 12.04 16.50 10.51
CA ALA A 727 13.31 17.13 10.14
C ALA A 727 13.97 16.42 8.92
N SER A 728 13.74 15.11 8.78
CA SER A 728 14.00 14.36 7.55
C SER A 728 13.12 14.78 6.37
N ASP A 729 11.83 15.03 6.59
CA ASP A 729 10.93 15.56 5.57
C ASP A 729 11.28 17.02 5.21
N LEU A 730 11.94 17.79 6.06
CA LEU A 730 12.36 19.18 5.83
C LEU A 730 13.57 19.21 4.90
N ILE A 731 14.50 18.29 5.13
CA ILE A 731 15.60 18.02 4.22
C ILE A 731 15.06 17.46 2.89
N ARG A 732 14.01 16.61 2.93
CA ARG A 732 13.38 16.05 1.72
C ARG A 732 12.43 17.03 0.99
N SER A 733 11.75 17.93 1.69
CA SER A 733 10.78 18.90 1.13
C SER A 733 11.49 20.12 0.54
N SER A 734 12.63 20.51 1.11
CA SER A 734 13.58 21.42 0.44
C SER A 734 14.19 20.81 -0.84
N SER A 735 14.02 19.51 -1.05
CA SER A 735 14.40 18.79 -2.28
C SER A 735 13.22 18.32 -3.14
N MET A 736 11.99 18.76 -2.89
CA MET A 736 10.85 18.39 -3.74
C MET A 736 11.02 19.00 -5.13
N THR A 737 11.04 18.15 -6.15
CA THR A 737 11.09 18.53 -7.55
C THR A 737 9.83 18.05 -8.27
N PHE A 738 9.29 18.88 -9.15
CA PHE A 738 8.16 18.54 -9.99
C PHE A 738 8.68 18.11 -11.34
N HIS A 739 8.54 16.83 -11.64
CA HIS A 739 8.90 16.28 -12.94
C HIS A 739 7.68 16.22 -13.85
N VAL A 740 7.88 16.52 -15.13
CA VAL A 740 6.84 16.35 -16.15
C VAL A 740 6.82 14.88 -16.56
N VAL A 741 5.63 14.28 -16.57
CA VAL A 741 5.43 12.90 -17.05
C VAL A 741 5.72 12.87 -18.55
N ASN A 742 6.50 11.90 -18.99
CA ASN A 742 6.75 11.73 -20.42
C ASN A 742 5.54 11.03 -21.06
N GLU A 743 4.57 11.83 -21.51
CA GLU A 743 3.29 11.33 -22.03
C GLU A 743 3.44 10.33 -23.17
N LYS A 744 4.51 10.43 -23.98
CA LYS A 744 4.81 9.47 -25.04
C LYS A 744 4.96 8.04 -24.51
N PHE A 745 5.60 7.87 -23.36
CA PHE A 745 5.81 6.55 -22.71
C PHE A 745 4.90 6.36 -21.49
N SER A 746 3.80 7.10 -21.44
CA SER A 746 2.79 6.98 -20.40
C SER A 746 1.78 5.87 -20.73
N VAL A 747 1.14 5.34 -19.69
CA VAL A 747 -0.02 4.43 -19.79
C VAL A 747 -1.18 5.08 -20.54
N MET A 748 -1.21 6.41 -20.62
CA MET A 748 -2.23 7.17 -21.36
C MET A 748 -2.02 7.15 -22.88
N ASN A 749 -0.83 6.82 -23.37
CA ASN A 749 -0.58 6.74 -24.82
C ASN A 749 -1.04 5.37 -25.35
N PRO A 750 -2.12 5.30 -26.17
CA PRO A 750 -2.62 4.03 -26.68
C PRO A 750 -1.55 3.21 -27.43
N SER A 751 -0.58 3.90 -28.03
CA SER A 751 0.43 3.28 -28.88
C SER A 751 1.50 2.50 -28.13
N LEU A 752 1.99 3.08 -27.04
CA LEU A 752 3.10 2.54 -26.26
C LEU A 752 2.67 2.07 -24.87
N ARG A 753 1.39 2.21 -24.51
CA ARG A 753 0.83 1.80 -23.21
C ARG A 753 1.23 0.37 -22.84
N ASP A 754 1.01 -0.58 -23.74
CA ASP A 754 1.23 -2.01 -23.45
C ASP A 754 2.73 -2.29 -23.20
N ALA A 755 3.61 -1.72 -24.02
CA ALA A 755 5.06 -1.86 -23.86
C ALA A 755 5.57 -1.15 -22.60
N SER A 756 5.07 0.05 -22.32
CA SER A 756 5.45 0.88 -21.15
C SER A 756 5.03 0.20 -19.85
N ASN A 757 3.78 -0.25 -19.75
CA ASN A 757 3.25 -0.93 -18.58
C ASN A 757 4.01 -2.23 -18.30
N ARG A 758 4.31 -3.04 -19.34
CA ARG A 758 5.10 -4.28 -19.16
C ARG A 758 6.52 -4.01 -18.70
N PHE A 759 7.21 -3.06 -19.35
CA PHE A 759 8.57 -2.69 -18.97
C PHE A 759 8.63 -2.24 -17.51
N LEU A 760 7.72 -1.38 -17.08
CA LEU A 760 7.66 -0.91 -15.69
C LEU A 760 7.26 -2.03 -14.72
N GLN A 761 6.35 -2.92 -15.10
CA GLN A 761 6.00 -4.09 -14.29
C GLN A 761 7.17 -5.05 -14.10
N ASP A 762 7.97 -5.31 -15.14
CA ASP A 762 9.14 -6.18 -15.08
C ASP A 762 10.19 -5.59 -14.13
N VAL A 763 10.48 -4.30 -14.28
CA VAL A 763 11.38 -3.54 -13.40
C VAL A 763 10.91 -3.60 -11.95
N TRP A 764 9.61 -3.35 -11.71
CA TRP A 764 9.04 -3.37 -10.37
C TRP A 764 9.07 -4.76 -9.72
N SER A 765 8.78 -5.80 -10.51
CA SER A 765 8.79 -7.19 -10.01
C SER A 765 10.19 -7.61 -9.60
N GLU A 766 11.22 -7.28 -10.40
CA GLU A 766 12.62 -7.51 -10.04
C GLU A 766 13.04 -6.69 -8.82
N ALA A 767 12.64 -5.42 -8.74
CA ALA A 767 12.92 -4.54 -7.62
C ALA A 767 12.37 -5.10 -6.29
N ILE A 768 11.14 -5.60 -6.28
CA ILE A 768 10.53 -6.25 -5.11
C ILE A 768 11.37 -7.45 -4.67
N VAL A 769 11.69 -8.36 -5.58
CA VAL A 769 12.40 -9.62 -5.25
C VAL A 769 13.85 -9.36 -4.81
N LYS A 770 14.52 -8.38 -5.41
CA LYS A 770 15.87 -7.97 -4.99
C LYS A 770 15.88 -7.11 -3.72
N GLY A 771 14.71 -6.70 -3.21
CA GLY A 771 14.59 -5.78 -2.07
C GLY A 771 15.10 -4.37 -2.37
N LYS A 772 15.15 -3.98 -3.64
CA LYS A 772 15.63 -2.70 -4.15
C LYS A 772 14.45 -1.75 -4.37
N LYS A 773 13.93 -1.14 -3.30
CA LYS A 773 12.70 -0.34 -3.34
C LYS A 773 12.97 1.18 -3.41
N GLU A 774 14.24 1.60 -3.34
CA GLU A 774 14.59 3.02 -3.46
C GLU A 774 14.60 3.49 -4.92
N ALA A 775 14.26 4.76 -5.16
CA ALA A 775 14.09 5.29 -6.51
C ALA A 775 15.35 5.15 -7.40
N GLU A 776 16.54 5.36 -6.84
CA GLU A 776 17.82 5.19 -7.55
C GLU A 776 18.08 3.74 -7.92
N GLU A 777 17.80 2.80 -7.01
CA GLU A 777 17.99 1.37 -7.25
C GLU A 777 17.02 0.85 -8.31
N ILE A 778 15.77 1.30 -8.27
CA ILE A 778 14.75 1.00 -9.28
C ILE A 778 15.16 1.56 -10.65
N HIS A 779 15.67 2.80 -10.68
CA HIS A 779 16.16 3.40 -11.91
C HIS A 779 17.35 2.64 -12.49
N GLN A 780 18.26 2.15 -11.64
CA GLN A 780 19.37 1.29 -12.07
C GLN A 780 18.87 -0.03 -12.68
N ILE A 781 17.83 -0.66 -12.09
CA ILE A 781 17.20 -1.84 -12.67
C ILE A 781 16.61 -1.50 -14.05
N ALA A 782 15.85 -0.41 -14.16
CA ALA A 782 15.28 0.02 -15.45
C ALA A 782 16.36 0.31 -16.51
N TYR A 783 17.48 0.91 -16.11
CA TYR A 783 18.62 1.14 -16.99
C TYR A 783 19.18 -0.19 -17.52
N ALA A 784 19.38 -1.18 -16.64
CA ALA A 784 19.84 -2.50 -17.01
C ALA A 784 18.83 -3.26 -17.90
N HIS A 785 17.51 -3.06 -17.71
CA HIS A 785 16.49 -3.61 -18.59
C HIS A 785 16.53 -3.01 -20.01
N LEU A 786 16.77 -1.69 -20.12
CA LEU A 786 16.77 -1.00 -21.40
C LEU A 786 18.07 -1.21 -22.18
N TYR A 787 19.22 -1.21 -21.50
CA TYR A 787 20.53 -1.26 -22.14
C TYR A 787 21.28 -2.59 -21.96
N GLY A 788 20.89 -3.44 -21.01
CA GLY A 788 21.63 -4.64 -20.60
C GLY A 788 22.56 -4.37 -19.40
N ASP A 789 22.95 -5.42 -18.67
CA ASP A 789 23.73 -5.26 -17.41
C ASP A 789 25.11 -4.59 -17.60
N ASN A 790 25.70 -4.74 -18.78
CA ASN A 790 26.96 -4.09 -19.18
C ASN A 790 26.83 -3.19 -20.42
N GLY A 791 25.59 -2.98 -20.88
CA GLY A 791 25.35 -2.20 -22.09
C GLY A 791 25.29 -0.71 -21.81
N SER A 792 25.55 0.09 -22.83
CA SER A 792 25.44 1.54 -22.79
C SER A 792 24.48 2.02 -23.86
N ALA A 793 24.11 3.30 -23.84
CA ALA A 793 23.28 3.89 -24.90
C ALA A 793 23.87 3.74 -26.32
N SER A 794 25.18 3.49 -26.47
CA SER A 794 25.82 3.24 -27.77
C SER A 794 25.80 1.77 -28.20
N THR A 795 25.59 0.83 -27.28
CA THR A 795 25.51 -0.62 -27.56
C THR A 795 24.37 -1.24 -26.74
N PRO A 796 23.10 -0.90 -27.06
CA PRO A 796 21.95 -1.37 -26.30
C PRO A 796 21.71 -2.86 -26.53
N SER A 797 21.51 -3.61 -25.45
CA SER A 797 20.99 -4.98 -25.46
C SER A 797 19.76 -5.07 -24.55
N PRO A 798 18.58 -4.58 -25.00
CA PRO A 798 17.37 -4.60 -24.19
C PRO A 798 17.02 -6.03 -23.74
N LYS A 799 16.65 -6.18 -22.46
CA LYS A 799 16.39 -7.50 -21.84
C LYS A 799 15.08 -8.13 -22.29
N THR A 800 14.08 -7.30 -22.63
CA THR A 800 12.73 -7.75 -22.96
C THR A 800 12.26 -7.15 -24.30
N GLU A 801 11.26 -7.77 -24.92
CA GLU A 801 10.64 -7.24 -26.13
C GLU A 801 9.99 -5.86 -25.87
N SER A 802 9.41 -5.66 -24.68
CA SER A 802 8.88 -4.37 -24.24
C SER A 802 9.98 -3.32 -24.14
N ALA A 803 11.12 -3.63 -23.52
CA ALA A 803 12.27 -2.73 -23.45
C ALA A 803 12.78 -2.37 -24.86
N ARG A 804 12.86 -3.36 -25.76
CA ARG A 804 13.27 -3.16 -27.14
C ARG A 804 12.32 -2.22 -27.89
N ALA A 805 11.01 -2.46 -27.79
CA ALA A 805 10.00 -1.62 -28.42
C ALA A 805 10.06 -0.17 -27.93
N LEU A 806 10.27 0.05 -26.62
CA LEU A 806 10.44 1.40 -26.06
C LEU A 806 11.73 2.06 -26.55
N PHE A 807 12.83 1.32 -26.62
CA PHE A 807 14.10 1.83 -27.14
C PHE A 807 13.98 2.23 -28.62
N GLU A 808 13.36 1.38 -29.46
CA GLU A 808 13.10 1.67 -30.87
C GLU A 808 12.15 2.86 -31.05
N ALA A 809 11.18 3.03 -30.14
CA ALA A 809 10.32 4.21 -30.07
C ALA A 809 11.03 5.48 -29.54
N GLY A 810 12.31 5.38 -29.16
CA GLY A 810 13.17 6.50 -28.79
C GLY A 810 13.31 6.77 -27.29
N LEU A 811 12.91 5.83 -26.41
CA LEU A 811 13.13 5.97 -24.97
C LEU A 811 14.62 5.94 -24.67
N LYS A 812 15.11 6.96 -23.97
CA LYS A 812 16.47 7.01 -23.41
C LYS A 812 16.40 7.29 -21.92
N LEU A 813 17.07 6.46 -21.13
CA LEU A 813 17.17 6.65 -19.68
C LEU A 813 18.50 7.31 -19.33
N ALA A 814 18.46 8.26 -18.39
CA ALA A 814 19.65 8.88 -17.85
C ALA A 814 20.54 7.85 -17.13
N PRO A 815 21.88 7.98 -17.17
CA PRO A 815 22.75 7.25 -16.27
C PRO A 815 22.48 7.64 -14.81
N VAL A 816 22.70 6.72 -13.87
CA VAL A 816 22.44 6.95 -12.42
C VAL A 816 23.22 8.15 -11.88
N ASP A 817 24.44 8.38 -12.38
CA ASP A 817 25.31 9.49 -11.94
C ASP A 817 24.94 10.84 -12.56
N ASN A 818 23.96 10.89 -13.46
CA ASN A 818 23.58 12.11 -14.14
C ASN A 818 22.67 12.96 -13.25
N GLY A 819 23.14 14.16 -12.87
CA GLY A 819 22.35 15.12 -12.11
C GLY A 819 21.06 15.53 -12.83
N SER A 820 20.05 15.90 -12.06
CA SER A 820 18.81 16.49 -12.58
C SER A 820 18.92 18.01 -12.56
N TYR A 821 18.56 18.67 -13.67
CA TYR A 821 18.65 20.12 -13.83
C TYR A 821 17.26 20.74 -14.09
N ASN A 822 17.14 22.05 -13.85
CA ASN A 822 15.92 22.85 -14.06
C ASN A 822 15.70 23.26 -15.54
N THR A 823 16.69 23.03 -16.41
CA THR A 823 16.59 23.41 -17.82
C THR A 823 15.69 22.44 -18.57
N PHE A 824 14.88 22.95 -19.50
CA PHE A 824 14.09 22.10 -20.38
C PHE A 824 15.01 21.18 -21.20
N ASP A 825 14.77 19.88 -21.10
CA ASP A 825 15.43 18.82 -21.88
C ASP A 825 14.45 17.65 -21.98
N ASP A 826 14.11 17.28 -23.21
CA ASP A 826 13.21 16.18 -23.54
C ASP A 826 13.96 14.91 -23.97
N THR A 827 15.30 14.93 -23.98
CA THR A 827 16.11 13.85 -24.54
C THR A 827 16.27 12.66 -23.60
N LEU A 828 16.32 12.90 -22.29
CA LEU A 828 16.55 11.87 -21.27
C LEU A 828 15.36 11.77 -20.31
N SER A 829 14.99 10.53 -20.00
CA SER A 829 13.97 10.18 -19.03
C SER A 829 14.58 9.48 -17.82
N LYS A 830 13.82 9.42 -16.73
CA LYS A 830 14.11 8.60 -15.55
C LYS A 830 12.85 7.91 -15.04
N ILE A 831 13.04 6.95 -14.15
CA ILE A 831 11.92 6.26 -13.50
C ILE A 831 11.60 6.97 -12.19
N ALA A 832 10.33 7.33 -12.01
CA ALA A 832 9.80 7.90 -10.79
C ALA A 832 8.91 6.89 -10.06
N LEU A 833 8.84 7.01 -8.75
CA LEU A 833 8.05 6.16 -7.86
C LEU A 833 6.88 6.96 -7.28
N LEU A 834 5.65 6.50 -7.52
CA LEU A 834 4.44 6.98 -6.86
C LEU A 834 4.43 6.53 -5.40
N LYS A 835 3.95 7.42 -4.52
CA LYS A 835 3.73 7.11 -3.12
C LYS A 835 2.40 6.39 -2.93
N GLY A 836 2.33 5.55 -1.89
CA GLY A 836 1.13 4.86 -1.46
C GLY A 836 1.24 3.35 -1.57
N GLU A 837 0.28 2.65 -0.97
CA GLU A 837 0.27 1.19 -0.88
C GLU A 837 -0.88 0.62 -1.73
N GLY A 838 -0.53 0.10 -2.89
CA GLY A 838 -1.44 -0.65 -3.75
C GLY A 838 -2.17 0.15 -4.85
N PRO A 839 -2.94 -0.53 -5.69
CA PRO A 839 -3.45 0.02 -6.96
C PRO A 839 -4.34 1.26 -6.79
N ASN A 840 -5.17 1.31 -5.73
CA ASN A 840 -6.05 2.46 -5.49
C ASN A 840 -5.26 3.74 -5.25
N ALA A 841 -4.13 3.66 -4.53
CA ALA A 841 -3.25 4.80 -4.31
C ALA A 841 -2.45 5.17 -5.58
N TRP A 842 -2.26 4.22 -6.49
CA TRP A 842 -1.50 4.39 -7.74
C TRP A 842 -2.39 4.71 -8.96
N GLY A 843 -3.66 5.09 -8.73
CA GLY A 843 -4.59 5.43 -9.81
C GLY A 843 -5.03 4.23 -10.66
N GLY A 844 -5.12 3.05 -10.06
CA GLY A 844 -5.49 1.79 -10.72
C GLY A 844 -4.34 1.03 -11.37
N GLN A 845 -3.10 1.55 -11.31
CA GLN A 845 -1.92 0.89 -11.87
C GLN A 845 -1.52 -0.36 -11.07
N SER A 846 -0.97 -1.37 -11.75
CA SER A 846 -0.47 -2.59 -11.11
C SER A 846 0.87 -2.39 -10.38
N HIS A 847 1.58 -1.32 -10.73
CA HIS A 847 2.86 -0.90 -10.16
C HIS A 847 2.87 0.61 -9.84
N PRO A 848 3.75 1.08 -8.93
CA PRO A 848 3.88 2.49 -8.60
C PRO A 848 4.80 3.28 -9.55
N LEU A 849 5.34 2.68 -10.60
CA LEU A 849 6.37 3.34 -11.44
C LEU A 849 5.78 4.22 -12.54
N LEU A 850 6.49 5.31 -12.87
CA LEU A 850 6.20 6.22 -13.98
C LEU A 850 7.48 6.59 -14.74
N ILE A 851 7.36 6.85 -16.04
CA ILE A 851 8.44 7.43 -16.85
C ILE A 851 8.26 8.95 -16.88
N VAL A 852 9.24 9.66 -16.34
CA VAL A 852 9.27 11.13 -16.29
C VAL A 852 10.52 11.64 -16.99
N PHE A 853 10.52 12.91 -17.41
CA PHE A 853 11.77 13.51 -17.88
C PHE A 853 12.80 13.59 -16.74
N ASN A 854 14.08 13.42 -17.07
CA ASN A 854 15.15 13.44 -16.08
C ASN A 854 15.19 14.80 -15.34
N ASN A 855 14.91 15.87 -16.07
CA ASN A 855 14.90 17.24 -15.58
C ASN A 855 13.58 17.57 -14.86
N TYR A 856 13.59 18.60 -14.01
CA TYR A 856 12.41 19.05 -13.28
C TYR A 856 11.93 20.42 -13.79
N ALA A 857 10.62 20.63 -13.77
CA ALA A 857 9.98 21.89 -14.16
C ALA A 857 9.90 22.90 -13.01
N LEU A 858 9.76 22.41 -11.77
CA LEU A 858 9.68 23.26 -10.58
C LEU A 858 10.40 22.60 -9.41
N GLU A 859 10.77 23.41 -8.44
CA GLU A 859 11.17 22.98 -7.10
C GLU A 859 10.13 23.47 -6.09
N GLY A 860 9.98 22.78 -4.96
CA GLY A 860 9.11 23.20 -3.87
C GLY A 860 9.41 24.62 -3.39
N SER A 861 10.68 25.04 -3.40
CA SER A 861 11.09 26.40 -3.04
C SER A 861 10.56 27.51 -3.98
N SER A 862 10.15 27.12 -5.19
CA SER A 862 9.54 28.01 -6.19
C SER A 862 8.04 28.20 -5.99
N LEU A 863 7.44 27.52 -5.02
CA LEU A 863 6.01 27.61 -4.71
C LEU A 863 5.73 28.57 -3.55
N GLU A 864 4.54 29.14 -3.56
CA GLU A 864 3.91 29.88 -2.46
C GLU A 864 2.43 29.49 -2.34
N GLY A 865 1.79 29.79 -1.21
CA GLY A 865 0.35 29.48 -1.03
C GLY A 865 -0.02 28.00 -1.22
N VAL A 866 0.82 27.07 -0.73
CA VAL A 866 0.54 25.63 -0.84
C VAL A 866 -0.50 25.21 0.18
N HIS A 867 -1.66 24.72 -0.26
CA HIS A 867 -2.78 24.35 0.59
C HIS A 867 -3.43 23.05 0.12
N ALA A 868 -3.72 22.13 1.04
CA ALA A 868 -4.63 21.03 0.76
C ALA A 868 -6.08 21.54 0.75
N SER A 869 -6.86 21.11 -0.23
CA SER A 869 -8.27 21.44 -0.40
C SER A 869 -9.06 20.16 -0.68
N TYR A 870 -10.36 20.17 -0.42
CA TYR A 870 -11.24 19.03 -0.66
C TYR A 870 -12.39 19.43 -1.57
N ASP A 871 -12.59 18.65 -2.64
CA ASP A 871 -13.71 18.75 -3.55
C ASP A 871 -14.59 17.49 -3.37
N PRO A 872 -15.91 17.63 -3.11
CA PRO A 872 -16.82 16.49 -3.01
C PRO A 872 -16.84 15.55 -4.24
N LYS A 873 -16.46 16.04 -5.41
CA LYS A 873 -16.40 15.30 -6.67
C LYS A 873 -15.02 14.72 -6.96
N ASN A 874 -13.95 15.44 -6.60
CA ASN A 874 -12.57 15.11 -6.99
C ASN A 874 -11.68 14.64 -5.82
N GLY A 875 -12.20 14.68 -4.59
CA GLY A 875 -11.46 14.31 -3.37
C GLY A 875 -10.49 15.39 -2.90
N ASN A 876 -9.46 14.98 -2.16
CA ASN A 876 -8.40 15.88 -1.69
C ASN A 876 -7.49 16.28 -2.86
N PHE A 877 -7.23 17.58 -3.03
CA PHE A 877 -6.31 18.13 -4.02
C PHE A 877 -5.38 19.18 -3.38
N LEU A 878 -4.17 19.33 -3.95
CA LEU A 878 -3.20 20.34 -3.51
C LEU A 878 -3.32 21.56 -4.43
N SER A 879 -3.54 22.74 -3.86
CA SER A 879 -3.45 24.02 -4.57
C SER A 879 -2.14 24.72 -4.19
N PHE A 880 -1.50 25.38 -5.15
CA PHE A 880 -0.30 26.17 -4.90
C PHE A 880 -0.14 27.26 -5.97
N GLU A 881 0.56 28.33 -5.61
CA GLU A 881 0.95 29.41 -6.51
C GLU A 881 2.44 29.30 -6.85
N VAL A 882 2.82 29.70 -8.06
CA VAL A 882 4.22 29.68 -8.51
C VAL A 882 4.79 31.09 -8.40
N LYS A 883 5.90 31.24 -7.68
CA LYS A 883 6.55 32.54 -7.46
C LYS A 883 6.96 33.17 -8.78
N ASN A 884 6.74 34.48 -8.90
CA ASN A 884 7.14 35.26 -10.08
C ASN A 884 8.67 35.37 -10.22
N SER A 885 9.40 35.47 -9.11
CA SER A 885 10.87 35.57 -9.10
C SER A 885 11.52 34.80 -7.96
N LYS A 886 12.72 34.27 -8.21
CA LYS A 886 13.56 33.57 -7.25
C LYS A 886 15.02 33.97 -7.50
N LYS A 887 15.78 34.21 -6.44
CA LYS A 887 17.24 34.41 -6.56
C LYS A 887 17.95 33.07 -6.57
N SER A 888 18.69 32.79 -7.64
CA SER A 888 19.56 31.63 -7.78
C SER A 888 20.77 31.73 -6.84
N TYR A 889 21.48 30.61 -6.66
CA TYR A 889 22.68 30.53 -5.82
C TYR A 889 23.79 31.53 -6.23
N LYS A 890 23.82 31.93 -7.51
CA LYS A 890 24.76 32.92 -8.05
C LYS A 890 24.29 34.37 -7.92
N GLY A 891 23.14 34.60 -7.29
CA GLY A 891 22.53 35.94 -7.16
C GLY A 891 21.71 36.39 -8.37
N GLU A 892 21.59 35.55 -9.39
CA GLU A 892 20.80 35.81 -10.59
C GLU A 892 19.30 35.69 -10.28
N VAL A 893 18.48 36.56 -10.86
CA VAL A 893 17.02 36.50 -10.71
C VAL A 893 16.47 35.57 -11.79
N GLU A 894 16.00 34.40 -11.37
CA GLU A 894 15.28 33.44 -12.21
C GLU A 894 13.76 33.65 -12.04
N SER A 895 12.98 33.40 -13.09
CA SER A 895 11.51 33.42 -13.03
C SER A 895 10.97 31.97 -13.11
N PRO A 896 10.55 31.38 -11.98
CA PRO A 896 9.95 30.04 -11.97
C PRO A 896 8.69 29.92 -12.84
N GLN A 897 7.88 30.98 -12.91
CA GLN A 897 6.72 31.03 -13.80
C GLN A 897 7.11 30.91 -15.28
N ALA A 898 8.16 31.62 -15.71
CA ALA A 898 8.65 31.54 -17.08
C ALA A 898 9.21 30.13 -17.39
N LEU A 899 9.92 29.52 -16.44
CA LEU A 899 10.45 28.16 -16.58
C LEU A 899 9.32 27.13 -16.72
N LEU A 900 8.31 27.18 -15.86
CA LEU A 900 7.13 26.33 -15.98
C LEU A 900 6.42 26.55 -17.31
N SER A 901 6.24 27.82 -17.70
CA SER A 901 5.62 28.17 -18.99
C SER A 901 6.39 27.60 -20.18
N ASN A 902 7.73 27.55 -20.13
CA ASN A 902 8.54 26.98 -21.20
C ASN A 902 8.31 25.46 -21.32
N TRP A 903 8.19 24.75 -20.20
CA TRP A 903 7.83 23.33 -20.17
C TRP A 903 6.41 23.12 -20.72
N THR A 904 5.42 23.84 -20.21
CA THR A 904 4.01 23.61 -20.57
C THR A 904 3.70 24.05 -22.00
N LYS A 905 4.39 25.05 -22.56
CA LYS A 905 4.14 25.53 -23.93
C LYS A 905 4.36 24.45 -25.00
N VAL A 906 5.24 23.49 -24.75
CA VAL A 906 5.53 22.40 -25.70
C VAL A 906 4.46 21.30 -25.65
N PHE A 907 3.83 21.09 -24.50
CA PHE A 907 2.96 19.92 -24.25
C PHE A 907 1.48 20.27 -24.05
N CYS A 908 1.13 21.54 -23.82
CA CYS A 908 -0.26 21.98 -23.71
C CYS A 908 -0.83 22.37 -25.08
N GLN A 909 -2.12 22.12 -25.30
CA GLN A 909 -2.84 22.64 -26.47
C GLN A 909 -2.78 24.17 -26.46
N ASP A 910 -2.47 24.77 -27.62
CA ASP A 910 -2.60 26.21 -27.81
C ASP A 910 -4.04 26.62 -27.50
N LYS A 911 -4.20 27.59 -26.60
CA LYS A 911 -5.50 28.15 -26.21
C LYS A 911 -6.10 29.01 -27.31
#